data_AF-A0A6I2U0A1-F1
#
_entry.id   AF-A0A6I2U0A1-F1
#
_cell.length_a   1.000
_cell.length_b   1.000
_cell.length_c   1.000
_cell.angle_alpha   90.00
_cell.angle_beta   90.00
_cell.angle_gamma   90.00
#
_symmetry.space_group_name_H-M   'P 1'
#
loop_
_entity.id
_entity.type
_entity.pdbx_description
1 polymer ?
#
loop_
_entity_poly.entity_id
_entity_poly.type
_entity_poly.pdbx_seq_one_letter_code
_entity_poly.pdbx_strand_id
1 'polypeptide(L)'
;MEIVYNIEDMGGQFDAHTPEELRDKLLAYYTVDGYSAEVTIDGDYVKVKVDQQDLEQSQQEFYEITTLCEKRQFNEAHSRLVQFLKKHSRHSEGYRILAQMEMEAGNIDKAIDINIEALRCDPKNAWALLLMGNLYSKYKDDYKVGRTYYDSVLKYSPDNFIAINNIAAIMMEKKDYDHAIPMFEQALKGDKKYANAYYGLAVCYYNQSENRKAFDTALQGCLLSNLRSENPQVMDELHKILIASAHAVVEYTNYMNVVLGIKDEIEMTYHQKIEIEEDDTLDLSAKLEYGPTHHCDYHLIKINPKKPFMEHLAIHEMMHLQMNLEADKVNKNRVIFSNNDNVIAFRTKYAAWIKKLVNRFDHSKAMGVVQQIHAGYMLQVMNCPLDLFVEKRMYDKYPIVRAIQLLSLMEQETYNIKAIKGSENAKFVPQDIVQNSKVMNIVSSMNFEHLFGLRFYQEYKPTKAQYDQAKDFYDEFMAYDDYTPGEEYELVEYFMDSFHMNDMMSMKPLNEYLDDSYERMEKTKMMRDAALGEDAPEGGNSFDGLTEEQKKKQDTFYAENKDGEDPMKTMMMSMYMLGALEYFDGMDKMEIKKIAFEIAMIGTTGISPDKKSGYKVPSIPGKDFGGYQLLAYYYVSWALAIPEMLASLNLPFDNAWAAAQQMWKKKKGNQ
;
A
#
# COMPACT_ATOMS: atom_id res chain seq x y z
N MET A 1 -63.71 -9.52 -3.41
CA MET A 1 -64.33 -9.12 -4.69
C MET A 1 -65.27 -10.22 -5.17
N GLU A 2 -66.48 -9.88 -5.63
CA GLU A 2 -67.42 -10.84 -6.24
C GLU A 2 -67.74 -10.37 -7.65
N ILE A 3 -67.57 -11.26 -8.63
CA ILE A 3 -67.79 -10.99 -10.06
C ILE A 3 -68.81 -12.01 -10.57
N VAL A 4 -69.81 -11.54 -11.32
CA VAL A 4 -70.88 -12.39 -11.83
C VAL A 4 -70.87 -12.36 -13.36
N TYR A 5 -70.82 -13.54 -13.97
CA TYR A 5 -70.83 -13.73 -15.42
C TYR A 5 -72.10 -14.41 -15.86
N ASN A 6 -72.71 -13.98 -16.97
CA ASN A 6 -73.73 -14.76 -17.65
C ASN A 6 -73.05 -15.88 -18.46
N ILE A 7 -73.55 -17.11 -18.36
CA ILE A 7 -72.95 -18.30 -18.98
C ILE A 7 -72.98 -18.22 -20.52
N GLU A 8 -74.07 -17.74 -21.12
CA GLU A 8 -74.20 -17.63 -22.58
C GLU A 8 -73.23 -16.59 -23.14
N ASP A 9 -73.05 -15.47 -22.44
CA ASP A 9 -72.17 -14.37 -22.86
C ASP A 9 -70.68 -14.72 -22.72
N MET A 10 -70.32 -15.43 -21.64
CA MET A 10 -68.91 -15.74 -21.32
C MET A 10 -68.41 -17.08 -21.85
N GLY A 11 -69.30 -18.03 -22.18
CA GLY A 11 -68.94 -19.33 -22.74
C GLY A 11 -68.08 -19.19 -24.01
N GLY A 12 -68.43 -18.24 -24.89
CA GLY A 12 -67.66 -17.95 -26.10
C GLY A 12 -66.29 -17.31 -25.85
N GLN A 13 -66.11 -16.52 -24.79
CA GLN A 13 -64.83 -15.85 -24.50
C GLN A 13 -63.80 -16.79 -23.88
N PHE A 14 -64.25 -17.73 -23.05
CA PHE A 14 -63.38 -18.73 -22.44
C PHE A 14 -63.31 -20.02 -23.24
N ASP A 15 -63.96 -20.10 -24.42
CA ASP A 15 -64.04 -21.32 -25.24
C ASP A 15 -64.60 -22.51 -24.45
N ALA A 16 -65.62 -22.25 -23.62
CA ALA A 16 -66.27 -23.24 -22.79
C ALA A 16 -67.62 -23.63 -23.41
N HIS A 17 -67.88 -24.93 -23.54
CA HIS A 17 -69.08 -25.46 -24.18
C HIS A 17 -70.11 -25.96 -23.16
N THR A 18 -69.76 -25.99 -21.87
CA THR A 18 -70.66 -26.30 -20.75
C THR A 18 -70.48 -25.30 -19.60
N PRO A 19 -71.51 -25.11 -18.75
CA PRO A 19 -71.39 -24.33 -17.50
C PRO A 19 -70.24 -24.81 -16.60
N GLU A 20 -70.01 -26.12 -16.55
CA GLU A 20 -68.93 -26.73 -15.77
C GLU A 20 -67.55 -26.43 -16.35
N GLU A 21 -67.40 -26.49 -17.68
CA GLU A 21 -66.16 -26.08 -18.36
C GLU A 21 -65.87 -24.58 -18.14
N LEU A 22 -66.91 -23.74 -18.18
CA LEU A 22 -66.76 -22.31 -17.95
C LEU A 22 -66.36 -22.03 -16.49
N ARG A 23 -66.96 -22.73 -15.52
CA ARG A 23 -66.57 -22.67 -14.11
C ARG A 23 -65.10 -23.06 -13.94
N ASP A 24 -64.65 -24.15 -14.53
CA ASP A 24 -63.28 -24.64 -14.35
C ASP A 24 -62.25 -23.70 -15.00
N LYS A 25 -62.59 -23.10 -16.14
CA LYS A 25 -61.75 -22.09 -16.79
C LYS A 25 -61.72 -20.77 -16.04
N LEU A 26 -62.85 -20.30 -15.51
CA LEU A 26 -62.91 -19.11 -14.65
C LEU A 26 -62.18 -19.35 -13.32
N LEU A 27 -62.31 -20.54 -12.75
CA LEU A 27 -61.54 -20.95 -11.57
C LEU A 27 -60.05 -20.88 -11.86
N ALA A 28 -59.58 -21.44 -12.97
CA ALA A 28 -58.18 -21.36 -13.37
C ALA A 28 -57.71 -19.92 -13.65
N TYR A 29 -58.56 -19.09 -14.27
CA TYR A 29 -58.24 -17.70 -14.64
C TYR A 29 -58.14 -16.77 -13.43
N TYR A 30 -59.07 -16.90 -12.47
CA TYR A 30 -59.09 -16.08 -11.25
C TYR A 30 -58.22 -16.65 -10.12
N THR A 31 -57.64 -17.83 -10.31
CA THR A 31 -56.61 -18.39 -9.44
C THR A 31 -55.24 -17.93 -9.92
N VAL A 32 -54.70 -16.89 -9.28
CA VAL A 32 -53.33 -16.39 -9.51
C VAL A 32 -52.50 -16.67 -8.27
N ASP A 33 -51.20 -16.96 -8.37
CA ASP A 33 -50.22 -17.05 -7.27
C ASP A 33 -50.73 -17.55 -5.90
N GLY A 34 -51.26 -18.78 -5.84
CA GLY A 34 -51.67 -19.40 -4.57
C GLY A 34 -53.05 -19.00 -4.05
N TYR A 35 -53.82 -18.20 -4.81
CA TYR A 35 -55.21 -17.83 -4.47
C TYR A 35 -56.19 -18.74 -5.18
N SER A 36 -57.09 -19.40 -4.44
CA SER A 36 -58.21 -20.12 -5.03
C SER A 36 -59.43 -19.22 -5.06
N ALA A 37 -59.85 -18.80 -6.25
CA ALA A 37 -61.16 -18.19 -6.41
C ALA A 37 -62.25 -19.22 -6.09
N GLU A 38 -63.31 -18.82 -5.40
CA GLU A 38 -64.50 -19.66 -5.28
C GLU A 38 -65.40 -19.39 -6.48
N VAL A 39 -65.59 -20.39 -7.33
CA VAL A 39 -66.42 -20.27 -8.53
C VAL A 39 -67.64 -21.15 -8.41
N THR A 40 -68.82 -20.53 -8.30
CA THR A 40 -70.10 -21.22 -8.13
C THR A 40 -71.02 -20.94 -9.32
N ILE A 41 -71.80 -21.95 -9.71
CA ILE A 41 -72.80 -21.84 -10.78
C ILE A 41 -74.15 -21.61 -10.09
N ASP A 42 -74.87 -20.56 -10.49
CA ASP A 42 -76.18 -20.17 -9.96
C ASP A 42 -77.13 -19.85 -11.13
N GLY A 43 -77.87 -20.86 -11.59
CA GLY A 43 -78.73 -20.76 -12.76
C GLY A 43 -77.93 -20.46 -14.04
N ASP A 44 -78.30 -19.38 -14.73
CA ASP A 44 -77.64 -18.92 -15.97
C ASP A 44 -76.36 -18.10 -15.71
N TYR A 45 -75.88 -18.05 -14.46
CA TYR A 45 -74.73 -17.23 -14.06
C TYR A 45 -73.63 -18.03 -13.37
N VAL A 46 -72.38 -17.59 -13.54
CA VAL A 46 -71.20 -18.05 -12.78
C VAL A 46 -70.72 -16.91 -11.89
N LYS A 47 -70.66 -17.15 -10.58
CA LYS A 47 -70.14 -16.21 -9.57
C LYS A 47 -68.73 -16.58 -9.19
N VAL A 48 -67.81 -15.63 -9.31
CA VAL A 48 -66.41 -15.73 -8.91
C VAL A 48 -66.21 -14.86 -7.67
N LYS A 49 -65.79 -15.46 -6.57
CA LYS A 49 -65.47 -14.76 -5.32
C LYS A 49 -63.98 -14.91 -5.02
N VAL A 50 -63.31 -13.77 -4.79
CA VAL A 50 -61.90 -13.70 -4.40
C VAL A 50 -61.82 -12.97 -3.06
N ASP A 51 -61.28 -13.63 -2.03
CA ASP A 51 -61.05 -13.01 -0.72
C ASP A 51 -59.79 -12.13 -0.78
N GLN A 52 -60.01 -10.82 -0.78
CA GLN A 52 -58.95 -9.84 -0.96
C GLN A 52 -58.13 -9.63 0.33
N GLN A 53 -58.72 -9.92 1.49
CA GLN A 53 -58.06 -9.75 2.78
C GLN A 53 -57.11 -10.92 3.07
N ASP A 54 -57.53 -12.14 2.73
CA ASP A 54 -56.68 -13.34 2.78
C ASP A 54 -55.50 -13.23 1.79
N LEU A 55 -55.74 -12.64 0.62
CA LEU A 55 -54.73 -12.30 -0.38
C LEU A 55 -53.62 -11.41 0.19
N GLU A 56 -53.99 -10.25 0.75
CA GLU A 56 -53.04 -9.31 1.35
C GLU A 56 -52.28 -9.93 2.54
N GLN A 57 -52.96 -10.70 3.38
CA GLN A 57 -52.36 -11.36 4.53
C GLN A 57 -51.34 -12.44 4.11
N SER A 58 -51.65 -13.23 3.08
CA SER A 58 -50.76 -14.26 2.55
C SER A 58 -49.50 -13.65 1.92
N GLN A 59 -49.63 -12.57 1.16
CA GLN A 59 -48.48 -11.83 0.60
C GLN A 59 -47.58 -11.29 1.71
N GLN A 60 -48.17 -10.75 2.77
CA GLN A 60 -47.44 -10.27 3.94
C GLN A 60 -46.70 -11.42 4.66
N GLU A 61 -47.37 -12.56 4.88
CA GLU A 61 -46.74 -13.75 5.51
C GLU A 61 -45.55 -14.24 4.66
N PHE A 62 -45.69 -14.28 3.34
CA PHE A 62 -44.60 -14.67 2.43
C PHE A 62 -43.45 -13.66 2.42
N TYR A 63 -43.75 -12.36 2.49
CA TYR A 63 -42.74 -11.31 2.60
C TYR A 63 -41.92 -11.42 3.89
N GLU A 64 -42.57 -11.75 5.02
CA GLU A 64 -41.87 -11.99 6.28
C GLU A 64 -40.93 -13.20 6.19
N ILE A 65 -41.37 -14.27 5.52
CA ILE A 65 -40.55 -15.48 5.30
C ILE A 65 -39.34 -15.17 4.44
N THR A 66 -39.51 -14.45 3.34
CA THR A 66 -38.39 -14.05 2.46
C THR A 66 -37.41 -13.12 3.19
N THR A 67 -37.90 -12.21 4.03
CA THR A 67 -37.05 -11.37 4.89
C THR A 67 -36.21 -12.21 5.88
N LEU A 68 -36.75 -13.31 6.41
CA LEU A 68 -35.99 -14.22 7.27
C LEU A 68 -34.88 -14.93 6.49
N CYS A 69 -35.13 -15.31 5.22
CA CYS A 69 -34.11 -15.85 4.33
C CYS A 69 -32.98 -14.84 4.09
N GLU A 70 -33.30 -13.58 3.82
CA GLU A 70 -32.32 -12.50 3.64
C GLU A 70 -31.45 -12.28 4.88
N LYS A 71 -32.04 -12.42 6.08
CA LYS A 71 -31.33 -12.36 7.37
C LYS A 71 -30.54 -13.63 7.70
N ARG A 72 -30.49 -14.61 6.80
CA ARG A 72 -29.84 -15.92 6.97
C ARG A 72 -30.40 -16.76 8.12
N GLN A 73 -31.65 -16.51 8.52
CA GLN A 73 -32.34 -17.26 9.57
C GLN A 73 -33.04 -18.51 8.98
N PHE A 74 -32.27 -19.37 8.33
CA PHE A 74 -32.79 -20.45 7.48
C PHE A 74 -33.67 -21.48 8.21
N ASN A 75 -33.38 -21.80 9.48
CA ASN A 75 -34.19 -22.77 10.23
C ASN A 75 -35.62 -22.27 10.52
N GLU A 76 -35.73 -20.99 10.88
CA GLU A 76 -37.03 -20.37 11.14
C GLU A 76 -37.79 -20.15 9.83
N ALA A 77 -37.10 -19.64 8.81
CA ALA A 77 -37.66 -19.43 7.48
C ALA A 77 -38.22 -20.74 6.89
N HIS A 78 -37.48 -21.86 7.00
CA HIS A 78 -37.91 -23.17 6.51
C HIS A 78 -39.19 -23.63 7.21
N SER A 79 -39.21 -23.55 8.54
CA SER A 79 -40.37 -23.96 9.35
C SER A 79 -41.63 -23.16 9.00
N ARG A 80 -41.50 -21.83 8.84
CA ARG A 80 -42.61 -20.97 8.44
C ARG A 80 -43.04 -21.22 7.00
N LEU A 81 -42.10 -21.41 6.07
CA LEU A 81 -42.39 -21.69 4.67
C LEU A 81 -43.15 -23.01 4.49
N VAL A 82 -42.79 -24.05 5.23
CA VAL A 82 -43.53 -25.32 5.22
C VAL A 82 -44.95 -25.15 5.75
N GLN A 83 -45.16 -24.34 6.79
CA GLN A 83 -46.52 -24.05 7.29
C GLN A 83 -47.32 -23.20 6.31
N PHE A 84 -46.69 -22.21 5.68
CA PHE A 84 -47.27 -21.39 4.64
C PHE A 84 -47.74 -22.24 3.44
N LEU A 85 -46.88 -23.13 2.93
CA LEU A 85 -47.20 -24.00 1.78
C LEU A 85 -48.28 -25.05 2.10
N LYS A 86 -48.48 -25.41 3.38
CA LYS A 86 -49.64 -26.25 3.79
C LYS A 86 -50.96 -25.53 3.61
N LYS A 87 -50.99 -24.19 3.78
CA LYS A 87 -52.19 -23.36 3.56
C LYS A 87 -52.31 -22.96 2.08
N HIS A 88 -51.19 -22.65 1.44
CA HIS A 88 -51.10 -22.15 0.07
C HIS A 88 -50.39 -23.15 -0.85
N SER A 89 -51.03 -24.31 -1.08
CA SER A 89 -50.46 -25.43 -1.85
C SER A 89 -50.29 -25.18 -3.35
N ARG A 90 -50.66 -24.00 -3.85
CA ARG A 90 -50.48 -23.56 -5.25
C ARG A 90 -49.48 -22.41 -5.40
N HIS A 91 -48.60 -22.21 -4.41
CA HIS A 91 -47.64 -21.10 -4.41
C HIS A 91 -46.28 -21.51 -5.01
N SER A 92 -46.12 -21.33 -6.33
CA SER A 92 -44.93 -21.76 -7.09
C SER A 92 -43.62 -21.27 -6.47
N GLU A 93 -43.54 -19.96 -6.18
CA GLU A 93 -42.33 -19.34 -5.67
C GLU A 93 -41.95 -19.83 -4.27
N GLY A 94 -42.93 -20.26 -3.49
CA GLY A 94 -42.69 -20.78 -2.15
C GLY A 94 -42.10 -22.18 -2.19
N TYR A 95 -42.62 -23.04 -3.07
CA TYR A 95 -41.99 -24.34 -3.34
C TYR A 95 -40.58 -24.16 -3.92
N ARG A 96 -40.36 -23.20 -4.81
CA ARG A 96 -39.02 -22.90 -5.33
C ARG A 96 -38.04 -22.51 -4.23
N ILE A 97 -38.40 -21.59 -3.34
CA ILE A 97 -37.54 -21.19 -2.22
C ILE A 97 -37.26 -22.39 -1.31
N LEU A 98 -38.27 -23.22 -1.02
CA LEU A 98 -38.08 -24.41 -0.22
C LEU A 98 -37.11 -25.40 -0.88
N ALA A 99 -37.23 -25.59 -2.20
CA ALA A 99 -36.29 -26.40 -2.97
C ALA A 99 -34.86 -25.84 -2.94
N GLN A 100 -34.70 -24.52 -3.05
CA GLN A 100 -33.41 -23.85 -2.92
C GLN A 100 -32.78 -24.13 -1.55
N MET A 101 -33.56 -24.05 -0.47
CA MET A 101 -33.07 -24.34 0.90
C MET A 101 -32.62 -25.80 1.04
N GLU A 102 -33.36 -26.75 0.47
CA GLU A 102 -32.98 -28.17 0.49
C GLU A 102 -31.74 -28.44 -0.36
N MET A 103 -31.58 -27.73 -1.49
CA MET A 103 -30.37 -27.79 -2.32
C MET A 103 -29.15 -27.31 -1.53
N GLU A 104 -29.26 -26.17 -0.84
CA GLU A 104 -28.19 -25.62 0.01
C GLU A 104 -27.87 -26.52 1.20
N ALA A 105 -28.86 -27.26 1.72
CA ALA A 105 -28.67 -28.29 2.74
C ALA A 105 -28.04 -29.60 2.20
N GLY A 106 -27.84 -29.71 0.88
CA GLY A 106 -27.28 -30.90 0.23
C GLY A 106 -28.31 -32.00 -0.11
N ASN A 107 -29.59 -31.77 0.16
CA ASN A 107 -30.68 -32.72 -0.09
C ASN A 107 -31.18 -32.61 -1.55
N ILE A 108 -30.31 -32.92 -2.51
CA ILE A 108 -30.54 -32.65 -3.94
C ILE A 108 -31.80 -33.33 -4.50
N ASP A 109 -32.04 -34.61 -4.18
CA ASP A 109 -33.23 -35.32 -4.69
C ASP A 109 -34.53 -34.72 -4.15
N LYS A 110 -34.55 -34.35 -2.87
CA LYS A 110 -35.69 -33.68 -2.25
C LYS A 110 -35.91 -32.28 -2.84
N ALA A 111 -34.83 -31.55 -3.14
CA ALA A 111 -34.92 -30.26 -3.81
C ALA A 111 -35.56 -30.41 -5.21
N ILE A 112 -35.20 -31.44 -5.97
CA ILE A 112 -35.81 -31.75 -7.26
C ILE A 112 -37.31 -32.03 -7.08
N ASP A 113 -37.69 -32.92 -6.17
CA ASP A 113 -39.08 -33.28 -5.92
C ASP A 113 -39.94 -32.05 -5.55
N ILE A 114 -39.42 -31.18 -4.68
CA ILE A 114 -40.11 -29.95 -4.26
C ILE A 114 -40.20 -28.95 -5.42
N ASN A 115 -39.13 -28.81 -6.21
CA ASN A 115 -39.13 -27.89 -7.35
C ASN A 115 -40.03 -28.38 -8.51
N ILE A 116 -40.30 -29.68 -8.60
CA ILE A 116 -41.35 -30.22 -9.47
C ILE A 116 -42.72 -29.67 -9.05
N GLU A 117 -43.02 -29.59 -7.75
CA GLU A 117 -44.28 -28.96 -7.29
C GLU A 117 -44.33 -27.46 -7.65
N ALA A 118 -43.20 -26.75 -7.56
CA ALA A 118 -43.12 -25.35 -8.02
C ALA A 118 -43.51 -25.20 -9.50
N LEU A 119 -42.97 -26.07 -10.36
CA LEU A 119 -43.25 -26.09 -11.80
C LEU A 119 -44.62 -26.67 -12.16
N ARG A 120 -45.24 -27.48 -11.28
CA ARG A 120 -46.64 -27.87 -11.42
C ARG A 120 -47.58 -26.71 -11.13
N CYS A 121 -47.24 -25.87 -10.16
CA CYS A 121 -48.00 -24.67 -9.83
C CYS A 121 -47.89 -23.61 -10.94
N ASP A 122 -46.66 -23.34 -11.40
CA ASP A 122 -46.40 -22.47 -12.55
C ASP A 122 -45.28 -23.05 -13.43
N PRO A 123 -45.62 -23.63 -14.60
CA PRO A 123 -44.65 -24.17 -15.54
C PRO A 123 -43.73 -23.12 -16.19
N LYS A 124 -44.04 -21.83 -16.05
CA LYS A 124 -43.29 -20.70 -16.62
C LYS A 124 -42.45 -19.97 -15.59
N ASN A 125 -42.46 -20.39 -14.32
CA ASN A 125 -41.65 -19.77 -13.28
C ASN A 125 -40.16 -19.88 -13.67
N ALA A 126 -39.59 -18.75 -14.11
CA ALA A 126 -38.22 -18.68 -14.61
C ALA A 126 -37.21 -19.09 -13.54
N TRP A 127 -37.42 -18.70 -12.29
CA TRP A 127 -36.52 -19.05 -11.19
C TRP A 127 -36.59 -20.54 -10.83
N ALA A 128 -37.78 -21.16 -10.90
CA ALA A 128 -37.93 -22.60 -10.71
C ALA A 128 -37.30 -23.41 -11.86
N LEU A 129 -37.45 -22.95 -13.11
CA LEU A 129 -36.78 -23.53 -14.27
C LEU A 129 -35.25 -23.39 -14.16
N LEU A 130 -34.73 -22.21 -13.78
CA LEU A 130 -33.30 -21.99 -13.53
C LEU A 130 -32.76 -22.90 -12.44
N LEU A 131 -33.49 -23.03 -11.31
CA LEU A 131 -33.11 -23.93 -10.22
C LEU A 131 -33.08 -25.39 -10.69
N MET A 132 -34.06 -25.82 -11.49
CA MET A 132 -34.07 -27.18 -12.04
C MET A 132 -32.87 -27.40 -12.97
N GLY A 133 -32.58 -26.43 -13.84
CA GLY A 133 -31.41 -26.45 -14.69
C GLY A 133 -30.12 -26.61 -13.89
N ASN A 134 -29.98 -25.85 -12.79
CA ASN A 134 -28.82 -25.91 -11.88
C ASN A 134 -28.73 -27.28 -11.17
N LEU A 135 -29.84 -27.80 -10.65
CA LEU A 135 -29.90 -29.11 -9.97
C LEU A 135 -29.40 -30.23 -10.88
N TYR A 136 -29.81 -30.25 -12.15
CA TYR A 136 -29.34 -31.25 -13.11
C TYR A 136 -27.91 -30.98 -13.59
N SER A 137 -27.62 -29.74 -14.03
CA SER A 137 -26.32 -29.41 -14.62
C SER A 137 -25.17 -29.48 -13.63
N LYS A 138 -25.34 -28.96 -12.41
CA LYS A 138 -24.26 -28.81 -11.42
C LYS A 138 -24.18 -29.98 -10.44
N TYR A 139 -25.33 -30.53 -10.03
CA TYR A 139 -25.37 -31.53 -8.95
C TYR A 139 -25.63 -32.95 -9.42
N LYS A 140 -26.18 -33.14 -10.62
CA LYS A 140 -26.34 -34.46 -11.26
C LYS A 140 -25.38 -34.70 -12.42
N ASP A 141 -24.59 -33.69 -12.80
CA ASP A 141 -23.68 -33.73 -13.96
C ASP A 141 -24.42 -34.06 -15.29
N ASP A 142 -25.73 -33.74 -15.36
CA ASP A 142 -26.56 -33.93 -16.55
C ASP A 142 -26.80 -32.59 -17.25
N TYR A 143 -25.79 -32.15 -18.00
CA TYR A 143 -25.83 -30.92 -18.79
C TYR A 143 -26.95 -30.90 -19.84
N LYS A 144 -27.38 -32.08 -20.33
CA LYS A 144 -28.39 -32.16 -21.39
C LYS A 144 -29.76 -31.85 -20.82
N VAL A 145 -30.10 -32.45 -19.68
CA VAL A 145 -31.35 -32.15 -18.96
C VAL A 145 -31.30 -30.71 -18.43
N GLY A 146 -30.18 -30.29 -17.83
CA GLY A 146 -30.01 -28.93 -17.33
C GLY A 146 -30.26 -27.87 -18.42
N ARG A 147 -29.64 -28.06 -19.60
CA ARG A 147 -29.86 -27.18 -20.76
C ARG A 147 -31.31 -27.11 -21.21
N THR A 148 -32.05 -28.21 -21.15
CA THR A 148 -33.47 -28.23 -21.56
C THR A 148 -34.32 -27.28 -20.69
N TYR A 149 -33.99 -27.17 -19.39
CA TYR A 149 -34.64 -26.22 -18.49
C TYR A 149 -34.20 -24.78 -18.75
N TYR A 150 -32.91 -24.53 -19.01
CA TYR A 150 -32.45 -23.19 -19.39
C TYR A 150 -33.04 -22.72 -20.73
N ASP A 151 -33.11 -23.58 -21.74
CA ASP A 151 -33.76 -23.27 -23.02
C ASP A 151 -35.25 -22.96 -22.82
N SER A 152 -35.90 -23.61 -21.85
CA SER A 152 -37.29 -23.31 -21.48
C SER A 152 -37.44 -21.92 -20.85
N VAL A 153 -36.45 -21.46 -20.06
CA VAL A 153 -36.42 -20.07 -19.57
C VAL A 153 -36.35 -19.11 -20.75
N LEU A 154 -35.43 -19.34 -21.70
CA LEU A 154 -35.27 -18.46 -22.87
C LEU A 154 -36.49 -18.47 -23.80
N LYS A 155 -37.26 -19.55 -23.83
CA LYS A 155 -38.55 -19.59 -24.55
C LYS A 155 -39.56 -18.58 -24.00
N TYR A 156 -39.58 -18.37 -22.68
CA TYR A 156 -40.51 -17.44 -22.01
C TYR A 156 -39.91 -16.07 -21.74
N SER A 157 -38.58 -15.97 -21.66
CA SER A 157 -37.82 -14.75 -21.38
C SER A 157 -36.52 -14.77 -22.19
N PRO A 158 -36.56 -14.39 -23.49
CA PRO A 158 -35.42 -14.51 -24.41
C PRO A 158 -34.15 -13.80 -23.96
N ASP A 159 -34.27 -12.72 -23.17
CA ASP A 159 -33.16 -11.91 -22.69
C ASP A 159 -32.77 -12.23 -21.24
N ASN A 160 -33.18 -13.38 -20.70
CA ASN A 160 -32.81 -13.78 -19.34
C ASN A 160 -31.31 -14.08 -19.24
N PHE A 161 -30.55 -13.10 -18.73
CA PHE A 161 -29.09 -13.17 -18.68
C PHE A 161 -28.55 -14.32 -17.81
N ILE A 162 -29.29 -14.76 -16.79
CA ILE A 162 -28.91 -15.89 -15.92
C ILE A 162 -28.95 -17.20 -16.72
N ALA A 163 -30.02 -17.44 -17.48
CA ALA A 163 -30.14 -18.61 -18.34
C ALA A 163 -29.07 -18.61 -19.45
N ILE A 164 -28.84 -17.45 -20.09
CA ILE A 164 -27.78 -17.28 -21.10
C ILE A 164 -26.40 -17.62 -20.49
N ASN A 165 -26.08 -17.06 -19.32
CA ASN A 165 -24.84 -17.37 -18.59
C ASN A 165 -24.70 -18.87 -18.28
N ASN A 166 -25.77 -19.52 -17.81
CA ASN A 166 -25.70 -20.93 -17.45
C ASN A 166 -25.51 -21.84 -18.67
N ILE A 167 -26.10 -21.49 -19.82
CA ILE A 167 -25.83 -22.19 -21.08
C ILE A 167 -24.38 -21.97 -21.53
N ALA A 168 -23.87 -20.74 -21.40
CA ALA A 168 -22.45 -20.43 -21.67
C ALA A 168 -21.51 -21.23 -20.75
N ALA A 169 -21.85 -21.38 -19.47
CA ALA A 169 -21.10 -22.20 -18.53
C ALA A 169 -21.06 -23.67 -18.95
N ILE A 170 -22.17 -24.24 -19.45
CA ILE A 170 -22.18 -25.60 -20.01
C ILE A 170 -21.23 -25.71 -21.22
N MET A 171 -21.19 -24.70 -22.09
CA MET A 171 -20.27 -24.68 -23.24
C MET A 171 -18.82 -24.59 -22.78
N MET A 172 -18.53 -23.74 -21.79
CA MET A 172 -17.21 -23.58 -21.17
C MET A 172 -16.72 -24.90 -20.54
N GLU A 173 -17.56 -25.62 -19.79
CA GLU A 173 -17.22 -26.93 -19.22
C GLU A 173 -16.90 -27.97 -20.30
N LYS A 174 -17.55 -27.86 -21.47
CA LYS A 174 -17.25 -28.67 -22.65
C LYS A 174 -16.04 -28.18 -23.45
N LYS A 175 -15.34 -27.16 -22.97
CA LYS A 175 -14.21 -26.47 -23.62
C LYS A 175 -14.57 -25.84 -24.97
N ASP A 176 -15.85 -25.57 -25.19
CA ASP A 176 -16.37 -24.87 -26.37
C ASP A 176 -16.32 -23.35 -26.14
N TYR A 177 -15.12 -22.83 -25.98
CA TYR A 177 -14.89 -21.43 -25.57
C TYR A 177 -15.35 -20.43 -26.64
N ASP A 178 -15.20 -20.78 -27.93
CA ASP A 178 -15.57 -19.91 -29.06
C ASP A 178 -17.07 -19.57 -29.07
N HIS A 179 -17.92 -20.51 -28.65
CA HIS A 179 -19.36 -20.27 -28.50
C HIS A 179 -19.74 -19.76 -27.10
N ALA A 180 -18.99 -20.12 -26.05
CA ALA A 180 -19.27 -19.66 -24.69
C ALA A 180 -19.04 -18.14 -24.52
N ILE A 181 -17.95 -17.60 -25.07
CA ILE A 181 -17.58 -16.18 -24.97
C ILE A 181 -18.71 -15.23 -25.39
N PRO A 182 -19.27 -15.32 -26.63
CA PRO A 182 -20.33 -14.40 -27.04
C PRO A 182 -21.61 -14.53 -26.20
N MET A 183 -21.87 -15.70 -25.60
CA MET A 183 -22.99 -15.88 -24.68
C MET A 183 -22.73 -15.20 -23.32
N PHE A 184 -21.53 -15.30 -22.76
CA PHE A 184 -21.18 -14.54 -21.55
C PHE A 184 -21.23 -13.02 -21.79
N GLU A 185 -20.75 -12.55 -22.95
CA GLU A 185 -20.89 -11.14 -23.34
C GLU A 185 -22.36 -10.71 -23.48
N GLN A 186 -23.22 -11.59 -24.01
CA GLN A 186 -24.66 -11.34 -24.07
C GLN A 186 -25.28 -11.29 -22.66
N ALA A 187 -24.87 -12.15 -21.73
CA ALA A 187 -25.32 -12.08 -20.35
C ALA A 187 -24.92 -10.75 -19.69
N LEU A 188 -23.70 -10.27 -19.93
CA LEU A 188 -23.22 -8.97 -19.42
C LEU A 188 -23.94 -7.76 -20.05
N LYS A 189 -24.55 -7.91 -21.23
CA LYS A 189 -25.45 -6.88 -21.78
C LYS A 189 -26.77 -6.79 -21.00
N GLY A 190 -27.26 -7.91 -20.46
CA GLY A 190 -28.45 -7.96 -19.61
C GLY A 190 -28.20 -7.43 -18.19
N ASP A 191 -27.07 -7.82 -17.59
CA ASP A 191 -26.58 -7.24 -16.33
C ASP A 191 -25.07 -7.04 -16.35
N LYS A 192 -24.65 -5.77 -16.38
CA LYS A 192 -23.23 -5.35 -16.43
C LYS A 192 -22.45 -5.66 -15.16
N LYS A 193 -23.13 -5.99 -14.05
CA LYS A 193 -22.54 -6.30 -12.74
C LYS A 193 -22.59 -7.80 -12.42
N TYR A 194 -22.93 -8.65 -13.40
CA TYR A 194 -23.12 -10.07 -13.16
C TYR A 194 -21.79 -10.83 -13.04
N ALA A 195 -21.37 -11.06 -11.79
CA ALA A 195 -20.08 -11.68 -11.44
C ALA A 195 -19.84 -13.04 -12.13
N ASN A 196 -20.87 -13.89 -12.23
CA ASN A 196 -20.75 -15.21 -12.86
C ASN A 196 -20.33 -15.13 -14.33
N ALA A 197 -20.83 -14.13 -15.07
CA ALA A 197 -20.50 -13.98 -16.47
C ALA A 197 -19.08 -13.44 -16.66
N TYR A 198 -18.60 -12.52 -15.80
CA TYR A 198 -17.19 -12.12 -15.80
C TYR A 198 -16.28 -13.31 -15.48
N TYR A 199 -16.65 -14.13 -14.49
CA TYR A 199 -15.87 -15.32 -14.13
C TYR A 199 -15.75 -16.29 -15.30
N GLY A 200 -16.89 -16.69 -15.89
CA GLY A 200 -16.91 -17.60 -17.03
C GLY A 200 -16.15 -17.05 -18.24
N LEU A 201 -16.31 -15.76 -18.53
CA LEU A 201 -15.59 -15.09 -19.61
C LEU A 201 -14.08 -15.04 -19.38
N ALA A 202 -13.64 -14.69 -18.16
CA ALA A 202 -12.22 -14.68 -17.79
C ALA A 202 -11.60 -16.09 -17.88
N VAL A 203 -12.33 -17.13 -17.44
CA VAL A 203 -11.89 -18.53 -17.55
C VAL A 203 -11.76 -18.96 -19.01
N CYS A 204 -12.71 -18.59 -19.88
CA CYS A 204 -12.61 -18.86 -21.33
C CYS A 204 -11.34 -18.25 -21.91
N TYR A 205 -11.10 -16.95 -21.69
CA TYR A 205 -9.91 -16.26 -22.20
C TYR A 205 -8.62 -16.86 -21.64
N TYR A 206 -8.60 -17.21 -20.35
CA TYR A 206 -7.43 -17.82 -19.73
C TYR A 206 -7.09 -19.18 -20.35
N ASN A 207 -8.10 -20.04 -20.58
CA ASN A 207 -7.90 -21.34 -21.24
C ASN A 207 -7.52 -21.22 -22.73
N GLN A 208 -7.90 -20.13 -23.39
CA GLN A 208 -7.42 -19.79 -24.74
C GLN A 208 -6.02 -19.16 -24.76
N SER A 209 -5.35 -19.05 -23.60
CA SER A 209 -4.06 -18.35 -23.43
C SER A 209 -4.11 -16.85 -23.76
N GLU A 210 -5.30 -16.26 -23.82
CA GLU A 210 -5.52 -14.82 -23.97
C GLU A 210 -5.40 -14.12 -22.60
N ASN A 211 -4.24 -14.28 -21.95
CA ASN A 211 -4.01 -13.93 -20.54
C ASN A 211 -4.32 -12.47 -20.21
N ARG A 212 -4.04 -11.54 -21.14
CA ARG A 212 -4.37 -10.11 -20.94
C ARG A 212 -5.88 -9.87 -20.92
N LYS A 213 -6.64 -10.45 -21.85
CA LYS A 213 -8.10 -10.35 -21.84
C LYS A 213 -8.69 -11.02 -20.59
N ALA A 214 -8.12 -12.14 -20.17
CA ALA A 214 -8.53 -12.81 -18.94
C ALA A 214 -8.33 -11.90 -17.72
N PHE A 215 -7.15 -11.27 -17.60
CA PHE A 215 -6.84 -10.32 -16.53
C PHE A 215 -7.77 -9.11 -16.55
N ASP A 216 -7.93 -8.45 -17.70
CA ASP A 216 -8.77 -7.25 -17.81
C ASP A 216 -10.25 -7.57 -17.51
N THR A 217 -10.75 -8.73 -17.97
CA THR A 217 -12.11 -9.20 -17.71
C THR A 217 -12.32 -9.53 -16.23
N ALA A 218 -11.38 -10.26 -15.61
CA ALA A 218 -11.45 -10.61 -14.21
C ALA A 218 -11.40 -9.36 -13.31
N LEU A 219 -10.53 -8.41 -13.65
CA LEU A 219 -10.37 -7.13 -12.96
C LEU A 219 -11.65 -6.31 -13.02
N GLN A 220 -12.24 -6.18 -14.21
CA GLN A 220 -13.53 -5.53 -14.39
C GLN A 220 -14.63 -6.24 -13.58
N GLY A 221 -14.62 -7.57 -13.56
CA GLY A 221 -15.50 -8.37 -12.72
C GLY A 221 -15.35 -8.06 -11.22
N CYS A 222 -14.13 -7.94 -10.72
CA CYS A 222 -13.85 -7.61 -9.31
C CYS A 222 -14.32 -6.20 -8.94
N LEU A 223 -14.18 -5.24 -9.86
CA LEU A 223 -14.55 -3.83 -9.62
C LEU A 223 -16.05 -3.57 -9.73
N LEU A 224 -16.75 -4.20 -10.68
CA LEU A 224 -18.16 -3.92 -10.96
C LEU A 224 -19.13 -4.82 -10.19
N SER A 225 -18.70 -6.03 -9.83
CA SER A 225 -19.52 -6.96 -9.06
C SER A 225 -19.62 -6.46 -7.62
N ASN A 226 -20.83 -6.09 -7.20
CA ASN A 226 -21.08 -5.47 -5.90
C ASN A 226 -20.42 -6.30 -4.76
N LEU A 227 -19.64 -5.67 -3.88
CA LEU A 227 -19.03 -6.27 -2.66
C LEU A 227 -20.05 -6.91 -1.69
N ARG A 228 -21.35 -6.73 -1.95
CA ARG A 228 -22.48 -7.43 -1.30
C ARG A 228 -23.07 -8.49 -2.24
N SER A 229 -22.22 -9.34 -2.82
CA SER A 229 -22.67 -10.33 -3.79
C SER A 229 -23.69 -11.29 -3.19
N GLU A 230 -24.71 -11.61 -3.99
CA GLU A 230 -25.69 -12.68 -3.73
C GLU A 230 -24.99 -14.06 -3.63
N ASN A 231 -23.71 -14.16 -4.05
CA ASN A 231 -22.89 -15.36 -3.93
C ASN A 231 -21.39 -15.03 -3.69
N PRO A 232 -20.91 -15.05 -2.43
CA PRO A 232 -19.51 -14.80 -2.08
C PRO A 232 -18.50 -15.72 -2.78
N GLN A 233 -18.89 -16.97 -3.10
CA GLN A 233 -18.00 -17.95 -3.72
C GLN A 233 -17.52 -17.51 -5.10
N VAL A 234 -18.36 -16.79 -5.85
CA VAL A 234 -18.02 -16.33 -7.22
C VAL A 234 -16.95 -15.25 -7.17
N MET A 235 -16.96 -14.41 -6.14
CA MET A 235 -15.93 -13.39 -5.94
C MET A 235 -14.59 -14.04 -5.63
N ASP A 236 -14.56 -15.08 -4.79
CA ASP A 236 -13.32 -15.82 -4.51
C ASP A 236 -12.73 -16.43 -5.79
N GLU A 237 -13.58 -17.00 -6.65
CA GLU A 237 -13.14 -17.54 -7.95
C GLU A 237 -12.68 -16.44 -8.92
N LEU A 238 -13.34 -15.27 -8.94
CA LEU A 238 -12.90 -14.09 -9.68
C LEU A 238 -11.52 -13.60 -9.22
N HIS A 239 -11.28 -13.53 -7.92
CA HIS A 239 -9.98 -13.15 -7.37
C HIS A 239 -8.89 -14.14 -7.76
N LYS A 240 -9.18 -15.45 -7.70
CA LYS A 240 -8.23 -16.49 -8.14
C LYS A 240 -7.85 -16.36 -9.60
N ILE A 241 -8.84 -16.19 -10.50
CA ILE A 241 -8.55 -16.05 -11.93
C ILE A 241 -7.84 -14.72 -12.24
N LEU A 242 -8.16 -13.64 -11.53
CA LEU A 242 -7.43 -12.38 -11.64
C LEU A 242 -5.94 -12.56 -11.31
N ILE A 243 -5.62 -13.20 -10.19
CA ILE A 243 -4.23 -13.43 -9.76
C ILE A 243 -3.51 -14.38 -10.74
N ALA A 244 -4.16 -15.47 -11.16
CA ALA A 244 -3.58 -16.43 -12.09
C ALA A 244 -3.28 -15.79 -13.46
N SER A 245 -4.23 -15.02 -13.99
CA SER A 245 -4.04 -14.29 -15.25
C SER A 245 -3.00 -13.18 -15.11
N ALA A 246 -2.90 -12.50 -13.97
CA ALA A 246 -1.85 -11.53 -13.69
C ALA A 246 -0.46 -12.18 -13.74
N HIS A 247 -0.26 -13.32 -13.08
CA HIS A 247 1.00 -14.06 -13.15
C HIS A 247 1.36 -14.43 -14.59
N ALA A 248 0.40 -14.94 -15.35
CA ALA A 248 0.62 -15.28 -16.76
C ALA A 248 0.96 -14.04 -17.60
N VAL A 249 0.28 -12.90 -17.40
CA VAL A 249 0.62 -11.65 -18.08
C VAL A 249 2.06 -11.23 -17.74
N VAL A 250 2.45 -11.34 -16.47
CA VAL A 250 3.78 -10.92 -16.03
C VAL A 250 4.89 -11.80 -16.56
N GLU A 251 4.67 -13.11 -16.62
CA GLU A 251 5.63 -14.07 -17.18
C GLU A 251 6.01 -13.79 -18.64
N TYR A 252 5.04 -13.33 -19.46
CA TYR A 252 5.25 -13.09 -20.89
C TYR A 252 5.50 -11.62 -21.25
N THR A 253 5.54 -10.70 -20.28
CA THR A 253 5.76 -9.27 -20.53
C THR A 253 7.16 -8.85 -20.12
N ASN A 254 7.94 -8.26 -21.03
CA ASN A 254 9.21 -7.62 -20.69
C ASN A 254 8.94 -6.24 -20.07
N TYR A 255 8.78 -6.20 -18.74
CA TYR A 255 8.52 -4.95 -18.03
C TYR A 255 9.70 -3.99 -18.01
N MET A 256 10.93 -4.45 -18.22
CA MET A 256 12.07 -3.53 -18.34
C MET A 256 11.94 -2.65 -19.59
N ASN A 257 11.40 -3.18 -20.70
CA ASN A 257 11.07 -2.35 -21.87
C ASN A 257 9.96 -1.34 -21.57
N VAL A 258 9.01 -1.68 -20.68
CA VAL A 258 7.97 -0.75 -20.24
C VAL A 258 8.58 0.36 -19.39
N VAL A 259 9.48 0.02 -18.45
CA VAL A 259 10.25 0.98 -17.65
C VAL A 259 10.99 1.97 -18.57
N LEU A 260 11.73 1.46 -19.55
CA LEU A 260 12.48 2.29 -20.51
C LEU A 260 11.56 3.17 -21.37
N GLY A 261 10.41 2.64 -21.82
CA GLY A 261 9.43 3.43 -22.57
C GLY A 261 8.84 4.58 -21.76
N ILE A 262 8.51 4.34 -20.49
CA ILE A 262 8.00 5.38 -19.58
C ILE A 262 9.10 6.40 -19.27
N LYS A 263 10.33 5.95 -19.04
CA LYS A 263 11.49 6.83 -18.89
C LYS A 263 11.61 7.78 -20.09
N ASP A 264 11.65 7.24 -21.31
CA ASP A 264 11.80 8.03 -22.53
C ASP A 264 10.64 9.02 -22.71
N GLU A 265 9.40 8.63 -22.36
CA GLU A 265 8.24 9.52 -22.37
C GLU A 265 8.43 10.72 -21.42
N ILE A 266 8.91 10.48 -20.20
CA ILE A 266 9.17 11.54 -19.20
C ILE A 266 10.31 12.45 -19.70
N GLU A 267 11.43 11.87 -20.17
CA GLU A 267 12.55 12.67 -20.70
C GLU A 267 12.11 13.57 -21.87
N MET A 268 11.29 13.04 -22.78
CA MET A 268 10.75 13.81 -23.91
C MET A 268 9.80 14.93 -23.46
N THR A 269 8.99 14.69 -22.44
CA THR A 269 7.93 15.63 -21.98
C THR A 269 8.48 16.74 -21.09
N TYR A 270 9.49 16.45 -20.27
CA TYR A 270 10.04 17.39 -19.30
C TYR A 270 11.44 17.90 -19.66
N HIS A 271 12.08 17.33 -20.69
CA HIS A 271 13.43 17.69 -21.13
C HIS A 271 14.48 17.57 -20.01
N GLN A 272 14.29 16.58 -19.14
CA GLN A 272 15.19 16.25 -18.03
C GLN A 272 15.78 14.87 -18.26
N LYS A 273 17.06 14.68 -17.92
CA LYS A 273 17.75 13.40 -18.09
C LYS A 273 17.43 12.47 -16.91
N ILE A 274 17.16 11.20 -17.20
CA ILE A 274 16.93 10.16 -16.20
C ILE A 274 17.92 9.02 -16.44
N GLU A 275 18.71 8.68 -15.42
CA GLU A 275 19.60 7.54 -15.42
C GLU A 275 19.02 6.41 -14.57
N ILE A 276 19.21 5.16 -15.01
CA ILE A 276 18.85 3.95 -14.26
C ILE A 276 20.14 3.21 -13.94
N GLU A 277 20.36 2.94 -12.66
CA GLU A 277 21.56 2.25 -12.14
C GLU A 277 21.16 0.99 -11.36
N GLU A 278 21.86 -0.11 -11.61
CA GLU A 278 21.70 -1.33 -10.82
C GLU A 278 22.57 -1.26 -9.56
N ASP A 279 21.95 -1.36 -8.39
CA ASP A 279 22.60 -1.43 -7.08
C ASP A 279 22.07 -2.64 -6.31
N ASP A 280 22.85 -3.72 -6.28
CA ASP A 280 22.48 -4.97 -5.62
C ASP A 280 22.63 -4.92 -4.08
N THR A 281 23.18 -3.82 -3.55
CA THR A 281 23.35 -3.56 -2.11
C THR A 281 22.18 -2.78 -1.50
N LEU A 282 21.33 -2.21 -2.35
CA LEU A 282 20.15 -1.44 -1.95
C LEU A 282 19.16 -2.33 -1.18
N ASP A 283 18.68 -1.89 -0.02
CA ASP A 283 17.70 -2.69 0.74
C ASP A 283 16.29 -2.65 0.11
N LEU A 284 15.99 -1.59 -0.63
CA LEU A 284 14.75 -1.41 -1.39
C LEU A 284 14.87 -2.00 -2.79
N SER A 285 13.74 -2.30 -3.44
CA SER A 285 13.76 -2.75 -4.85
C SER A 285 14.06 -1.60 -5.82
N ALA A 286 13.63 -0.38 -5.50
CA ALA A 286 13.94 0.82 -6.26
C ALA A 286 14.08 2.04 -5.33
N LYS A 287 14.78 3.08 -5.77
CA LYS A 287 14.91 4.36 -5.08
C LYS A 287 15.14 5.50 -6.07
N LEU A 288 14.37 6.58 -5.94
CA LEU A 288 14.62 7.85 -6.62
C LEU A 288 15.67 8.71 -5.90
N GLU A 289 16.62 9.25 -6.66
CA GLU A 289 17.49 10.35 -6.28
C GLU A 289 17.17 11.56 -7.17
N TYR A 290 16.43 12.51 -6.60
CA TYR A 290 15.96 13.70 -7.30
C TYR A 290 17.13 14.68 -7.53
N GLY A 291 17.48 14.93 -8.79
CA GLY A 291 18.63 15.74 -9.20
C GLY A 291 18.83 17.05 -8.44
N PRO A 292 17.82 17.94 -8.34
CA PRO A 292 17.95 19.21 -7.62
C PRO A 292 18.38 19.07 -6.16
N THR A 293 17.87 18.07 -5.42
CA THR A 293 18.24 17.85 -4.01
C THR A 293 19.57 17.12 -3.85
N HIS A 294 20.08 16.50 -4.92
CA HIS A 294 21.38 15.80 -4.94
C HIS A 294 22.46 16.59 -5.69
N HIS A 295 22.15 17.81 -6.15
CA HIS A 295 23.07 18.68 -6.88
C HIS A 295 23.63 18.05 -8.17
N CYS A 296 22.76 17.36 -8.90
CA CYS A 296 23.06 16.76 -10.20
C CYS A 296 22.09 17.26 -11.29
N ASP A 297 22.57 17.37 -12.52
CA ASP A 297 21.79 17.80 -13.71
C ASP A 297 20.90 16.68 -14.29
N TYR A 298 20.77 15.56 -13.58
CA TYR A 298 19.98 14.41 -13.97
C TYR A 298 19.31 13.79 -12.75
N HIS A 299 18.23 13.04 -12.98
CA HIS A 299 17.56 12.24 -11.97
C HIS A 299 18.07 10.80 -12.06
N LEU A 300 18.24 10.14 -10.92
CA LEU A 300 18.78 8.78 -10.86
C LEU A 300 17.76 7.84 -10.21
N ILE A 301 17.48 6.72 -10.87
CA ILE A 301 16.64 5.64 -10.34
C ILE A 301 17.54 4.44 -10.11
N LYS A 302 17.77 4.12 -8.85
CA LYS A 302 18.52 2.92 -8.46
C LYS A 302 17.56 1.75 -8.36
N ILE A 303 17.91 0.61 -8.95
CA ILE A 303 17.13 -0.62 -8.90
C ILE A 303 17.95 -1.78 -8.33
N ASN A 304 17.34 -2.62 -7.52
CA ASN A 304 17.97 -3.83 -7.01
C ASN A 304 17.50 -5.07 -7.80
N PRO A 305 18.34 -5.67 -8.66
CA PRO A 305 17.96 -6.83 -9.47
C PRO A 305 17.70 -8.10 -8.66
N LYS A 306 18.03 -8.14 -7.37
CA LYS A 306 17.80 -9.29 -6.48
C LYS A 306 16.47 -9.21 -5.73
N LYS A 307 15.76 -8.09 -5.77
CA LYS A 307 14.51 -7.88 -5.05
C LYS A 307 13.31 -8.08 -5.98
N PRO A 308 12.18 -8.59 -5.47
CA PRO A 308 11.00 -8.84 -6.30
C PRO A 308 10.39 -7.51 -6.79
N PHE A 309 9.71 -7.58 -7.93
CA PHE A 309 8.93 -6.50 -8.54
C PHE A 309 9.72 -5.19 -8.74
N MET A 310 11.03 -5.29 -9.03
CA MET A 310 11.88 -4.12 -9.26
C MET A 310 11.36 -3.22 -10.39
N GLU A 311 10.72 -3.80 -11.42
CA GLU A 311 10.21 -3.04 -12.56
C GLU A 311 8.99 -2.22 -12.19
N HIS A 312 8.07 -2.79 -11.42
CA HIS A 312 6.93 -2.05 -10.87
C HIS A 312 7.43 -0.89 -9.99
N LEU A 313 8.37 -1.17 -9.09
CA LEU A 313 8.86 -0.16 -8.16
C LEU A 313 9.73 0.89 -8.85
N ALA A 314 10.43 0.57 -9.94
CA ALA A 314 11.08 1.57 -10.78
C ALA A 314 10.05 2.51 -11.44
N ILE A 315 8.91 1.98 -11.92
CA ILE A 315 7.82 2.80 -12.46
C ILE A 315 7.18 3.66 -11.36
N HIS A 316 7.00 3.11 -10.16
CA HIS A 316 6.53 3.85 -8.98
C HIS A 316 7.44 5.06 -8.69
N GLU A 317 8.76 4.87 -8.62
CA GLU A 317 9.71 5.97 -8.44
C GLU A 317 9.68 6.99 -9.60
N MET A 318 9.44 6.55 -10.84
CA MET A 318 9.23 7.47 -11.98
C MET A 318 7.96 8.31 -11.84
N MET A 319 6.89 7.78 -11.23
CA MET A 319 5.68 8.56 -10.99
C MET A 319 5.90 9.62 -9.91
N HIS A 320 6.65 9.31 -8.85
CA HIS A 320 7.12 10.31 -7.88
C HIS A 320 7.95 11.40 -8.56
N LEU A 321 8.87 11.03 -9.45
CA LEU A 321 9.64 11.98 -10.23
C LEU A 321 8.73 12.87 -11.09
N GLN A 322 7.78 12.27 -11.80
CA GLN A 322 6.84 13.01 -12.64
C GLN A 322 6.02 14.03 -11.82
N MET A 323 5.55 13.64 -10.63
CA MET A 323 4.86 14.56 -9.70
C MET A 323 5.75 15.74 -9.31
N ASN A 324 6.99 15.47 -8.91
CA ASN A 324 7.95 16.52 -8.56
C ASN A 324 8.18 17.49 -9.72
N LEU A 325 8.33 16.98 -10.95
CA LEU A 325 8.53 17.81 -12.15
C LEU A 325 7.28 18.63 -12.53
N GLU A 326 6.08 18.08 -12.33
CA GLU A 326 4.81 18.79 -12.55
C GLU A 326 4.62 19.91 -11.52
N ALA A 327 4.89 19.64 -10.25
CA ALA A 327 4.81 20.63 -9.17
C ALA A 327 5.87 21.73 -9.33
N ASP A 328 7.06 21.39 -9.85
CA ASP A 328 8.14 22.36 -10.11
C ASP A 328 7.76 23.34 -11.22
N LYS A 329 7.15 22.85 -12.31
CA LYS A 329 6.64 23.68 -13.42
C LYS A 329 5.67 24.78 -12.97
N VAL A 330 4.95 24.56 -11.87
CA VAL A 330 4.00 25.53 -11.30
C VAL A 330 4.49 26.20 -10.01
N ASN A 331 5.77 26.01 -9.65
CA ASN A 331 6.39 26.52 -8.42
C ASN A 331 5.66 26.12 -7.12
N LYS A 332 5.05 24.92 -7.10
CA LYS A 332 4.40 24.35 -5.92
C LYS A 332 5.13 23.13 -5.35
N ASN A 333 6.29 22.75 -5.90
CA ASN A 333 7.09 21.65 -5.38
C ASN A 333 7.56 21.95 -3.94
N ARG A 334 7.42 20.96 -3.05
CA ARG A 334 7.83 21.04 -1.65
C ARG A 334 8.75 19.89 -1.28
N VAL A 335 9.73 20.19 -0.43
CA VAL A 335 10.65 19.20 0.14
C VAL A 335 10.25 18.95 1.58
N ILE A 336 10.03 17.68 1.91
CA ILE A 336 9.81 17.21 3.27
C ILE A 336 11.13 16.64 3.78
N PHE A 337 11.56 17.08 4.96
CA PHE A 337 12.85 16.73 5.51
C PHE A 337 12.81 16.65 7.04
N SER A 338 13.87 16.08 7.62
CA SER A 338 14.08 16.04 9.05
C SER A 338 15.44 16.66 9.37
N ASN A 339 15.45 17.70 10.22
CA ASN A 339 16.64 18.38 10.68
C ASN A 339 17.00 17.98 12.14
N ASN A 340 18.04 18.60 12.71
CA ASN A 340 18.46 18.28 14.08
C ASN A 340 17.39 18.60 15.13
N ASP A 341 16.65 19.70 14.97
CA ASP A 341 15.60 20.09 15.89
C ASP A 341 14.45 19.07 15.87
N ASN A 342 14.10 18.58 14.68
CA ASN A 342 13.12 17.52 14.50
C ASN A 342 13.55 16.22 15.20
N VAL A 343 14.81 15.82 15.04
CA VAL A 343 15.38 14.64 15.72
C VAL A 343 15.35 14.83 17.23
N ILE A 344 15.64 16.03 17.73
CA ILE A 344 15.55 16.37 19.16
C ILE A 344 14.09 16.28 19.64
N ALA A 345 13.13 16.80 18.89
CA ALA A 345 11.71 16.73 19.20
C ALA A 345 11.25 15.27 19.31
N PHE A 346 11.60 14.42 18.33
CA PHE A 346 11.30 12.99 18.36
C PHE A 346 11.91 12.30 19.60
N ARG A 347 13.21 12.54 19.86
CA ARG A 347 13.90 11.97 21.03
C ARG A 347 13.28 12.44 22.35
N THR A 348 12.80 13.68 22.40
CA THR A 348 12.15 14.25 23.58
C THR A 348 10.79 13.60 23.81
N LYS A 349 9.94 13.51 22.77
CA LYS A 349 8.63 12.84 22.81
C LYS A 349 8.74 11.40 23.30
N TYR A 350 9.75 10.66 22.82
CA TYR A 350 9.94 9.25 23.14
C TYR A 350 11.03 8.97 24.18
N ALA A 351 11.46 9.96 24.97
CA ALA A 351 12.58 9.84 25.90
C ALA A 351 12.44 8.67 26.90
N ALA A 352 11.22 8.44 27.41
CA ALA A 352 10.94 7.33 28.34
C ALA A 352 11.14 5.95 27.68
N TRP A 353 10.79 5.83 26.40
CA TRP A 353 11.00 4.62 25.62
C TRP A 353 12.48 4.41 25.28
N ILE A 354 13.17 5.47 24.83
CA ILE A 354 14.62 5.43 24.55
C ILE A 354 15.39 4.99 25.80
N LYS A 355 15.05 5.54 26.97
CA LYS A 355 15.67 5.15 28.25
C LYS A 355 15.50 3.66 28.54
N LYS A 356 14.32 3.07 28.28
CA LYS A 356 14.10 1.63 28.44
C LYS A 356 14.95 0.81 27.46
N LEU A 357 15.13 1.31 26.23
CA LEU A 357 15.93 0.67 25.19
C LEU A 357 17.41 0.65 25.54
N VAL A 358 17.96 1.80 25.95
CA VAL A 358 19.36 1.95 26.40
C VAL A 358 19.64 1.15 27.68
N ASN A 359 18.65 0.96 28.56
CA ASN A 359 18.80 0.10 29.74
C ASN A 359 18.85 -1.40 29.39
N ARG A 360 18.34 -1.80 28.22
CA ARG A 360 18.25 -3.19 27.79
C ARG A 360 19.36 -3.58 26.80
N PHE A 361 19.85 -2.63 26.01
CA PHE A 361 20.83 -2.85 24.96
C PHE A 361 22.01 -1.87 25.07
N ASP A 362 23.11 -2.19 24.40
CA ASP A 362 24.24 -1.26 24.25
C ASP A 362 23.77 0.09 23.65
N HIS A 363 24.37 1.19 24.11
CA HIS A 363 23.96 2.54 23.72
C HIS A 363 24.02 2.74 22.20
N SER A 364 25.07 2.27 21.53
CA SER A 364 25.20 2.42 20.08
C SER A 364 24.10 1.66 19.33
N LYS A 365 23.82 0.42 19.75
CA LYS A 365 22.74 -0.40 19.16
C LYS A 365 21.37 0.21 19.42
N ALA A 366 21.11 0.67 20.65
CA ALA A 366 19.85 1.30 21.00
C ALA A 366 19.61 2.56 20.17
N MET A 367 20.63 3.42 20.01
CA MET A 367 20.53 4.62 19.19
C MET A 367 20.37 4.31 17.70
N GLY A 368 20.98 3.23 17.20
CA GLY A 368 20.75 2.74 15.84
C GLY A 368 19.28 2.36 15.59
N VAL A 369 18.66 1.64 16.54
CA VAL A 369 17.22 1.30 16.46
C VAL A 369 16.35 2.56 16.52
N VAL A 370 16.67 3.51 17.39
CA VAL A 370 15.95 4.80 17.49
C VAL A 370 16.01 5.54 16.14
N GLN A 371 17.18 5.58 15.51
CA GLN A 371 17.35 6.23 14.21
C GLN A 371 16.57 5.54 13.10
N GLN A 372 16.57 4.19 13.05
CA GLN A 372 15.81 3.43 12.07
C GLN A 372 14.30 3.63 12.23
N ILE A 373 13.79 3.59 13.47
CA ILE A 373 12.36 3.83 13.75
C ILE A 373 11.98 5.27 13.40
N HIS A 374 12.82 6.24 13.75
CA HIS A 374 12.60 7.63 13.40
C HIS A 374 12.51 7.80 11.87
N ALA A 375 13.54 7.36 11.14
CA ALA A 375 13.60 7.50 9.69
C ALA A 375 12.43 6.77 8.99
N GLY A 376 12.15 5.53 9.37
CA GLY A 376 11.05 4.75 8.79
C GLY A 376 9.69 5.36 9.08
N TYR A 377 9.47 5.91 10.28
CA TYR A 377 8.19 6.53 10.61
C TYR A 377 7.95 7.83 9.85
N MET A 378 8.98 8.70 9.72
CA MET A 378 8.88 9.91 8.90
C MET A 378 8.64 9.57 7.43
N LEU A 379 9.36 8.57 6.90
CA LEU A 379 9.21 8.11 5.52
C LEU A 379 7.79 7.58 5.27
N GLN A 380 7.22 6.81 6.20
CA GLN A 380 5.88 6.27 6.03
C GLN A 380 4.80 7.37 6.06
N VAL A 381 4.92 8.37 6.95
CA VAL A 381 3.98 9.50 7.02
C VAL A 381 4.05 10.37 5.75
N MET A 382 5.25 10.54 5.18
CA MET A 382 5.43 11.24 3.91
C MET A 382 4.89 10.43 2.72
N ASN A 383 5.31 9.16 2.60
CA ASN A 383 5.04 8.37 1.40
C ASN A 383 3.60 7.89 1.34
N CYS A 384 2.98 7.50 2.46
CA CYS A 384 1.62 6.95 2.45
C CYS A 384 0.62 7.80 1.65
N PRO A 385 0.48 9.13 1.87
CA PRO A 385 -0.41 9.98 1.07
C PRO A 385 0.06 10.16 -0.38
N LEU A 386 1.36 10.33 -0.64
CA LEU A 386 1.90 10.49 -1.99
C LEU A 386 1.72 9.23 -2.85
N ASP A 387 1.89 8.06 -2.24
CA ASP A 387 1.76 6.75 -2.88
C ASP A 387 0.31 6.49 -3.33
N LEU A 388 -0.69 7.10 -2.68
CA LEU A 388 -2.08 7.03 -3.17
C LEU A 388 -2.20 7.64 -4.57
N PHE A 389 -1.59 8.81 -4.77
CA PHE A 389 -1.55 9.49 -6.07
C PHE A 389 -0.67 8.74 -7.07
N VAL A 390 0.48 8.23 -6.66
CA VAL A 390 1.39 7.48 -7.53
C VAL A 390 0.73 6.21 -8.06
N GLU A 391 0.19 5.38 -7.16
CA GLU A 391 -0.42 4.10 -7.54
C GLU A 391 -1.65 4.31 -8.42
N LYS A 392 -2.49 5.31 -8.10
CA LYS A 392 -3.63 5.67 -8.95
C LYS A 392 -3.20 6.20 -10.32
N ARG A 393 -2.25 7.14 -10.37
CA ARG A 393 -1.73 7.73 -11.62
C ARG A 393 -1.18 6.64 -12.54
N MET A 394 -0.36 5.74 -12.01
CA MET A 394 0.20 4.62 -12.75
C MET A 394 -0.88 3.68 -13.27
N TYR A 395 -1.85 3.33 -12.43
CA TYR A 395 -2.96 2.45 -12.76
C TYR A 395 -3.82 3.01 -13.90
N ASP A 396 -4.10 4.32 -13.87
CA ASP A 396 -4.91 5.01 -14.86
C ASP A 396 -4.16 5.20 -16.18
N LYS A 397 -2.91 5.64 -16.12
CA LYS A 397 -2.11 6.01 -17.30
C LYS A 397 -1.56 4.80 -18.06
N TYR A 398 -1.17 3.72 -17.36
CA TYR A 398 -0.49 2.58 -17.97
C TYR A 398 -1.21 1.25 -17.69
N PRO A 399 -2.28 0.90 -18.44
CA PRO A 399 -2.98 -0.37 -18.29
C PRO A 399 -2.10 -1.63 -18.40
N ILE A 400 -0.96 -1.54 -19.09
CA ILE A 400 0.01 -2.63 -19.20
C ILE A 400 0.66 -2.98 -17.84
N VAL A 401 0.77 -2.01 -16.93
CA VAL A 401 1.43 -2.12 -15.61
C VAL A 401 0.51 -2.75 -14.56
N ARG A 402 -0.81 -2.70 -14.73
CA ARG A 402 -1.79 -3.17 -13.73
C ARG A 402 -1.55 -4.59 -13.22
N ALA A 403 -1.09 -5.51 -14.08
CA ALA A 403 -0.82 -6.89 -13.69
C ALA A 403 0.39 -7.01 -12.74
N ILE A 404 1.52 -6.36 -13.05
CA ILE A 404 2.69 -6.37 -12.14
C ILE A 404 2.43 -5.52 -10.88
N GLN A 405 1.67 -4.43 -11.01
CA GLN A 405 1.23 -3.60 -9.89
C GLN A 405 0.37 -4.40 -8.91
N LEU A 406 -0.64 -5.13 -9.40
CA LEU A 406 -1.48 -6.00 -8.56
C LEU A 406 -0.61 -6.95 -7.72
N LEU A 407 0.29 -7.69 -8.38
CA LEU A 407 1.12 -8.69 -7.70
C LEU A 407 2.10 -8.05 -6.69
N SER A 408 2.71 -6.91 -7.06
CA SER A 408 3.62 -6.19 -6.18
C SER A 408 2.92 -5.66 -4.93
N LEU A 409 1.77 -5.01 -5.08
CA LEU A 409 1.02 -4.46 -3.96
C LEU A 409 0.44 -5.58 -3.08
N MET A 410 0.02 -6.71 -3.68
CA MET A 410 -0.40 -7.88 -2.91
C MET A 410 0.72 -8.47 -2.03
N GLU A 411 1.96 -8.51 -2.54
CA GLU A 411 3.12 -8.94 -1.73
C GLU A 411 3.35 -7.98 -0.56
N GLN A 412 3.27 -6.67 -0.80
CA GLN A 412 3.38 -5.64 0.23
C GLN A 412 2.27 -5.76 1.29
N GLU A 413 1.01 -5.92 0.90
CA GLU A 413 -0.11 -6.15 1.82
C GLU A 413 0.12 -7.39 2.69
N THR A 414 0.53 -8.49 2.07
CA THR A 414 0.83 -9.74 2.79
C THR A 414 1.96 -9.55 3.81
N TYR A 415 3.02 -8.83 3.44
CA TYR A 415 4.12 -8.49 4.33
C TYR A 415 3.67 -7.61 5.50
N ASN A 416 2.91 -6.54 5.22
CA ASN A 416 2.40 -5.58 6.20
C ASN A 416 1.47 -6.25 7.22
N ILE A 417 0.55 -7.08 6.76
CA ILE A 417 -0.36 -7.86 7.60
C ILE A 417 0.44 -8.79 8.51
N LYS A 418 1.45 -9.49 7.97
CA LYS A 418 2.31 -10.39 8.73
C LYS A 418 3.15 -9.63 9.77
N ALA A 419 3.69 -8.47 9.42
CA ALA A 419 4.49 -7.64 10.32
C ALA A 419 3.67 -7.18 11.54
N ILE A 420 2.39 -6.82 11.34
CA ILE A 420 1.48 -6.42 12.41
C ILE A 420 1.03 -7.63 13.25
N LYS A 421 0.67 -8.76 12.61
CA LYS A 421 0.20 -9.98 13.33
C LYS A 421 1.32 -10.70 14.09
N GLY A 422 2.54 -10.71 13.55
CA GLY A 422 3.62 -11.60 13.97
C GLY A 422 4.73 -10.98 14.82
N SER A 423 4.74 -9.66 15.03
CA SER A 423 5.88 -9.03 15.70
C SER A 423 5.74 -9.03 17.22
N GLU A 424 6.51 -9.89 17.89
CA GLU A 424 6.92 -9.62 19.28
C GLU A 424 7.62 -8.24 19.37
N ASN A 425 8.21 -7.79 18.25
CA ASN A 425 8.87 -6.50 18.08
C ASN A 425 7.93 -5.29 18.22
N ALA A 426 6.62 -5.40 17.93
CA ALA A 426 5.67 -4.29 18.16
C ALA A 426 5.54 -3.92 19.65
N LYS A 427 5.90 -4.82 20.58
CA LYS A 427 5.96 -4.51 22.02
C LYS A 427 7.13 -3.58 22.36
N PHE A 428 8.13 -3.48 21.49
CA PHE A 428 9.34 -2.68 21.68
C PHE A 428 9.32 -1.35 20.93
N VAL A 429 8.26 -1.05 20.17
CA VAL A 429 8.06 0.24 19.49
C VAL A 429 6.99 1.04 20.27
N PRO A 430 7.07 2.38 20.33
CA PRO A 430 6.00 3.20 20.89
C PRO A 430 4.64 2.87 20.28
N GLN A 431 3.61 2.71 21.12
CA GLN A 431 2.32 2.18 20.70
C GLN A 431 1.57 3.12 19.74
N ASP A 432 1.74 4.42 19.90
CA ASP A 432 1.21 5.44 18.98
C ASP A 432 1.80 5.28 17.57
N ILE A 433 3.11 5.05 17.44
CA ILE A 433 3.75 4.78 16.14
C ILE A 433 3.17 3.52 15.49
N VAL A 434 3.00 2.43 16.27
CA VAL A 434 2.42 1.18 15.78
C VAL A 434 0.97 1.38 15.33
N GLN A 435 0.18 2.15 16.08
CA GLN A 435 -1.21 2.46 15.74
C GLN A 435 -1.31 3.29 14.46
N ASN A 436 -0.50 4.34 14.34
CA ASN A 436 -0.47 5.21 13.15
C ASN A 436 0.00 4.44 11.92
N SER A 437 1.04 3.61 12.04
CA SER A 437 1.51 2.73 10.98
C SER A 437 0.41 1.76 10.50
N LYS A 438 -0.35 1.19 11.44
CA LYS A 438 -1.51 0.34 11.11
C LYS A 438 -2.61 1.12 10.39
N VAL A 439 -2.91 2.35 10.80
CA VAL A 439 -3.88 3.23 10.12
C VAL A 439 -3.43 3.51 8.69
N MET A 440 -2.18 3.92 8.48
CA MET A 440 -1.62 4.15 7.14
C MET A 440 -1.67 2.90 6.25
N ASN A 441 -1.32 1.72 6.78
CA ASN A 441 -1.45 0.47 6.03
C ASN A 441 -2.90 0.17 5.64
N ILE A 442 -3.87 0.50 6.49
CA ILE A 442 -5.30 0.37 6.15
C ILE A 442 -5.69 1.35 5.03
N VAL A 443 -5.17 2.58 5.04
CA VAL A 443 -5.39 3.55 3.95
C VAL A 443 -4.85 3.01 2.63
N SER A 444 -3.60 2.52 2.59
CA SER A 444 -3.04 1.87 1.39
C SER A 444 -3.87 0.66 0.94
N SER A 445 -4.38 -0.13 1.89
CA SER A 445 -5.24 -1.29 1.62
C SER A 445 -6.62 -0.90 1.06
N MET A 446 -7.17 0.26 1.47
CA MET A 446 -8.38 0.82 0.87
C MET A 446 -8.16 1.26 -0.58
N ASN A 447 -7.00 1.89 -0.86
CA ASN A 447 -6.60 2.23 -2.23
C ASN A 447 -6.44 0.97 -3.10
N PHE A 448 -5.80 -0.05 -2.56
CA PHE A 448 -5.66 -1.33 -3.24
C PHE A 448 -7.02 -1.97 -3.58
N GLU A 449 -7.98 -1.94 -2.64
CA GLU A 449 -9.35 -2.40 -2.92
C GLU A 449 -10.03 -1.56 -4.01
N HIS A 450 -9.84 -0.25 -4.02
CA HIS A 450 -10.38 0.62 -5.05
C HIS A 450 -9.82 0.32 -6.44
N LEU A 451 -8.52 0.06 -6.54
CA LEU A 451 -7.85 -0.23 -7.81
C LEU A 451 -8.16 -1.63 -8.34
N PHE A 452 -8.26 -2.64 -7.46
CA PHE A 452 -8.31 -4.05 -7.90
C PHE A 452 -9.56 -4.83 -7.46
N GLY A 453 -10.40 -4.29 -6.59
CA GLY A 453 -11.60 -4.97 -6.07
C GLY A 453 -11.30 -6.11 -5.09
N LEU A 454 -10.09 -6.14 -4.51
CA LEU A 454 -9.66 -7.13 -3.52
C LEU A 454 -9.54 -6.47 -2.14
N ARG A 455 -10.19 -7.05 -1.14
CA ARG A 455 -10.28 -6.49 0.21
C ARG A 455 -9.29 -7.16 1.18
N PHE A 456 -8.28 -6.42 1.62
CA PHE A 456 -7.31 -6.88 2.63
C PHE A 456 -7.46 -6.19 3.99
N TYR A 457 -8.03 -4.99 4.06
CA TYR A 457 -8.00 -4.19 5.29
C TYR A 457 -8.65 -4.86 6.52
N GLN A 458 -9.58 -5.81 6.33
CA GLN A 458 -10.21 -6.57 7.42
C GLN A 458 -9.20 -7.46 8.16
N GLU A 459 -8.16 -7.91 7.47
CA GLU A 459 -7.12 -8.77 8.04
C GLU A 459 -6.27 -8.07 9.10
N TYR A 460 -6.19 -6.74 9.04
CA TYR A 460 -5.54 -5.92 10.05
C TYR A 460 -6.31 -5.88 11.36
N LYS A 461 -7.57 -6.34 11.40
CA LYS A 461 -8.47 -6.30 12.58
C LYS A 461 -8.48 -4.90 13.22
N PRO A 462 -8.89 -3.85 12.50
CA PRO A 462 -8.92 -2.50 13.05
C PRO A 462 -9.94 -2.38 14.19
N THR A 463 -9.65 -1.52 15.17
CA THR A 463 -10.72 -1.01 16.04
C THR A 463 -11.62 -0.07 15.23
N LYS A 464 -12.83 0.21 15.72
CA LYS A 464 -13.72 1.16 15.05
C LYS A 464 -13.03 2.52 14.81
N ALA A 465 -12.36 3.06 15.83
CA ALA A 465 -11.63 4.32 15.70
C ALA A 465 -10.51 4.29 14.66
N GLN A 466 -9.76 3.18 14.56
CA GLN A 466 -8.71 3.02 13.54
C GLN A 466 -9.30 2.96 12.13
N TYR A 467 -10.42 2.26 11.97
CA TYR A 467 -11.11 2.18 10.69
C TYR A 467 -11.69 3.54 10.29
N ASP A 468 -12.38 4.21 11.21
CA ASP A 468 -12.98 5.53 10.96
C ASP A 468 -11.89 6.55 10.57
N GLN A 469 -10.76 6.58 11.30
CA GLN A 469 -9.64 7.47 10.96
C GLN A 469 -9.00 7.14 9.60
N ALA A 470 -8.77 5.87 9.29
CA ALA A 470 -8.23 5.48 7.98
C ALA A 470 -9.21 5.82 6.85
N LYS A 471 -10.52 5.66 7.10
CA LYS A 471 -11.55 6.03 6.15
C LYS A 471 -11.57 7.53 5.92
N ASP A 472 -11.45 8.35 6.98
CA ASP A 472 -11.40 9.80 6.85
C ASP A 472 -10.21 10.24 5.98
N PHE A 473 -9.01 9.67 6.21
CA PHE A 473 -7.84 9.92 5.36
C PHE A 473 -8.06 9.52 3.89
N TYR A 474 -8.69 8.37 3.67
CA TYR A 474 -8.93 7.88 2.32
C TYR A 474 -10.04 8.67 1.60
N ASP A 475 -11.10 9.06 2.31
CA ASP A 475 -12.16 9.92 1.78
C ASP A 475 -11.61 11.30 1.40
N GLU A 476 -10.71 11.86 2.21
CA GLU A 476 -10.00 13.10 1.90
C GLU A 476 -9.22 12.94 0.59
N PHE A 477 -8.42 11.89 0.42
CA PHE A 477 -7.75 11.58 -0.85
C PHE A 477 -8.73 11.46 -2.02
N MET A 478 -9.86 10.76 -1.84
CA MET A 478 -10.86 10.58 -2.89
C MET A 478 -11.56 11.89 -3.30
N ALA A 479 -11.46 12.96 -2.50
CA ALA A 479 -11.94 14.29 -2.87
C ALA A 479 -11.04 14.98 -3.93
N TYR A 480 -9.81 14.51 -4.13
CA TYR A 480 -8.84 15.01 -5.11
C TYR A 480 -9.03 14.38 -6.52
N ASP A 481 -10.24 14.43 -7.08
CA ASP A 481 -10.54 13.82 -8.40
C ASP A 481 -9.84 14.57 -9.57
N ASP A 482 -9.78 15.90 -9.51
CA ASP A 482 -9.10 16.79 -10.48
C ASP A 482 -8.09 17.71 -9.76
N TYR A 483 -7.08 17.13 -9.10
CA TYR A 483 -6.09 17.92 -8.36
C TYR A 483 -5.07 18.60 -9.28
N THR A 484 -4.61 19.78 -8.86
CA THR A 484 -3.53 20.51 -9.54
C THR A 484 -2.16 20.10 -8.98
N PRO A 485 -1.09 20.06 -9.81
CA PRO A 485 0.24 19.71 -9.33
C PRO A 485 0.66 20.54 -8.11
N GLY A 486 1.11 19.85 -7.06
CA GLY A 486 1.47 20.40 -5.76
C GLY A 486 0.36 20.35 -4.69
N GLU A 487 -0.89 20.05 -5.04
CA GLU A 487 -1.97 19.83 -4.06
C GLU A 487 -1.77 18.52 -3.29
N GLU A 488 -1.03 17.55 -3.83
CA GLU A 488 -0.65 16.32 -3.13
C GLU A 488 0.05 16.59 -1.78
N TYR A 489 0.79 17.71 -1.66
CA TYR A 489 1.46 18.08 -0.42
C TYR A 489 0.50 18.57 0.66
N GLU A 490 -0.70 19.04 0.29
CA GLU A 490 -1.74 19.41 1.26
C GLU A 490 -2.28 18.16 1.97
N LEU A 491 -2.40 17.03 1.25
CA LEU A 491 -2.72 15.75 1.86
C LEU A 491 -1.61 15.26 2.79
N VAL A 492 -0.34 15.51 2.45
CA VAL A 492 0.78 15.22 3.36
C VAL A 492 0.69 16.06 4.63
N GLU A 493 0.41 17.36 4.52
CA GLU A 493 0.19 18.25 5.68
C GLU A 493 -0.96 17.72 6.55
N TYR A 494 -2.07 17.31 5.94
CA TYR A 494 -3.20 16.74 6.66
C TYR A 494 -2.82 15.48 7.47
N PHE A 495 -2.00 14.59 6.89
CA PHE A 495 -1.47 13.42 7.60
C PHE A 495 -0.53 13.84 8.74
N MET A 496 0.36 14.80 8.48
CA MET A 496 1.28 15.33 9.49
C MET A 496 0.55 15.94 10.69
N ASP A 497 -0.46 16.78 10.44
CA ASP A 497 -1.29 17.40 11.46
C ASP A 497 -2.04 16.36 12.29
N SER A 498 -2.68 15.41 11.60
CA SER A 498 -3.50 14.36 12.21
C SER A 498 -2.70 13.39 13.07
N PHE A 499 -1.43 13.15 12.73
CA PHE A 499 -0.51 12.32 13.52
C PHE A 499 0.39 13.13 14.48
N HIS A 500 0.21 14.45 14.55
CA HIS A 500 1.00 15.37 15.36
C HIS A 500 2.51 15.28 15.07
N MET A 501 2.86 15.43 13.79
CA MET A 501 4.21 15.24 13.24
C MET A 501 4.94 16.56 12.96
N ASN A 502 4.28 17.71 13.10
CA ASN A 502 4.79 19.03 12.73
C ASN A 502 6.10 19.43 13.43
N ASP A 503 6.34 18.95 14.65
CA ASP A 503 7.60 19.19 15.37
C ASP A 503 8.71 18.22 14.94
N MET A 504 8.37 17.06 14.38
CA MET A 504 9.29 15.95 14.06
C MET A 504 9.65 15.86 12.58
N MET A 505 8.98 16.62 11.72
CA MET A 505 9.30 16.73 10.31
C MET A 505 8.88 18.11 9.81
N SER A 506 9.64 18.62 8.86
CA SER A 506 9.46 19.96 8.32
C SER A 506 9.25 19.88 6.82
N MET A 507 8.42 20.78 6.30
CA MET A 507 8.17 20.91 4.87
C MET A 507 8.36 22.35 4.45
N LYS A 508 8.97 22.57 3.29
CA LYS A 508 9.10 23.90 2.70
C LYS A 508 9.18 23.87 1.17
N PRO A 509 8.89 24.98 0.48
CA PRO A 509 9.06 25.09 -0.97
C PRO A 509 10.47 24.67 -1.43
N LEU A 510 10.56 24.02 -2.61
CA LEU A 510 11.82 23.50 -3.14
C LEU A 510 12.88 24.59 -3.32
N ASN A 511 12.52 25.77 -3.83
CA ASN A 511 13.41 26.91 -3.99
C ASN A 511 14.04 27.35 -2.66
N GLU A 512 13.23 27.52 -1.61
CA GLU A 512 13.70 27.85 -0.26
C GLU A 512 14.54 26.71 0.35
N TYR A 513 14.27 25.46 -0.04
CA TYR A 513 15.11 24.32 0.34
C TYR A 513 16.48 24.38 -0.30
N LEU A 514 16.52 24.61 -1.61
CA LEU A 514 17.75 24.71 -2.37
C LEU A 514 18.55 25.93 -1.93
N ASP A 515 17.95 27.09 -1.71
CA ASP A 515 18.65 28.29 -1.23
C ASP A 515 19.33 28.03 0.12
N ASP A 516 18.63 27.44 1.09
CA ASP A 516 19.25 27.04 2.35
C ASP A 516 20.36 25.98 2.16
N SER A 517 20.18 25.05 1.22
CA SER A 517 21.16 24.00 0.93
C SER A 517 22.41 24.59 0.25
N TYR A 518 22.23 25.49 -0.72
CA TYR A 518 23.27 26.24 -1.40
C TYR A 518 23.96 27.18 -0.44
N GLU A 519 23.25 27.89 0.44
CA GLU A 519 23.87 28.69 1.49
C GLU A 519 24.66 27.83 2.46
N ARG A 520 24.17 26.65 2.84
CA ARG A 520 24.91 25.71 3.69
C ARG A 520 26.13 25.18 2.96
N MET A 521 26.01 24.82 1.69
CA MET A 521 27.12 24.34 0.87
C MET A 521 28.12 25.45 0.55
N GLU A 522 27.69 26.68 0.28
CA GLU A 522 28.56 27.85 0.11
C GLU A 522 29.19 28.23 1.43
N LYS A 523 28.49 28.19 2.57
CA LYS A 523 29.14 28.36 3.87
C LYS A 523 30.14 27.24 4.10
N THR A 524 29.81 26.00 3.75
CA THR A 524 30.73 24.85 3.88
C THR A 524 31.90 24.96 2.91
N LYS A 525 31.68 25.46 1.69
CA LYS A 525 32.66 25.66 0.62
C LYS A 525 33.52 26.87 0.91
N MET A 526 32.97 28.02 1.30
CA MET A 526 33.69 29.19 1.80
C MET A 526 34.48 28.84 3.07
N MET A 527 33.93 28.03 3.99
CA MET A 527 34.69 27.54 5.14
C MET A 527 35.79 26.55 4.73
N ARG A 528 35.55 25.70 3.73
CA ARG A 528 36.53 24.76 3.14
C ARG A 528 37.63 25.49 2.36
N ASP A 529 37.29 26.49 1.57
CA ASP A 529 38.16 27.31 0.72
C ASP A 529 38.97 28.28 1.59
N ALA A 530 38.34 28.88 2.62
CA ALA A 530 39.03 29.65 3.65
C ALA A 530 39.94 28.78 4.54
N ALA A 531 39.64 27.49 4.69
CA ALA A 531 40.50 26.55 5.38
C ALA A 531 41.66 26.07 4.51
N LEU A 532 41.46 25.69 3.24
CA LEU A 532 42.41 24.88 2.46
C LEU A 532 43.09 25.58 1.26
N GLY A 533 42.64 26.77 0.85
CA GLY A 533 43.15 27.42 -0.38
C GLY A 533 42.79 26.68 -1.68
N GLU A 534 43.14 27.27 -2.84
CA GLU A 534 42.65 26.89 -4.20
C GLU A 534 42.99 25.46 -4.68
N ASP A 535 43.68 24.61 -3.89
CA ASP A 535 44.17 23.28 -4.31
C ASP A 535 43.57 22.08 -3.54
N ALA A 536 42.32 22.18 -3.04
CA ALA A 536 41.70 21.09 -2.26
C ALA A 536 41.03 20.00 -3.15
N PRO A 537 41.37 18.69 -3.01
CA PRO A 537 40.71 17.62 -3.76
C PRO A 537 39.23 17.44 -3.35
N GLU A 538 38.35 17.22 -4.32
CA GLU A 538 36.91 17.05 -4.14
C GLU A 538 36.57 15.73 -3.44
N GLY A 539 35.76 15.83 -2.37
CA GLY A 539 35.22 14.67 -1.66
C GLY A 539 35.82 14.48 -0.27
N GLY A 540 35.24 15.14 0.72
CA GLY A 540 35.58 14.94 2.12
C GLY A 540 34.62 15.68 3.05
N ASN A 541 33.54 15.03 3.46
CA ASN A 541 32.67 15.56 4.50
C ASN A 541 33.35 15.46 5.87
N SER A 542 33.68 16.60 6.47
CA SER A 542 33.46 16.97 7.88
C SER A 542 34.50 17.97 8.40
N PHE A 543 34.03 19.10 8.96
CA PHE A 543 34.48 19.87 10.14
C PHE A 543 33.71 21.21 10.07
N ASP A 544 32.91 21.71 11.02
CA ASP A 544 33.02 21.66 12.48
C ASP A 544 31.63 21.96 13.09
N GLY A 545 30.91 20.93 13.56
CA GLY A 545 29.55 21.03 14.09
C GLY A 545 29.49 21.40 15.57
N LEU A 546 30.25 22.40 16.01
CA LEU A 546 30.36 22.75 17.43
C LEU A 546 29.13 23.51 17.93
N THR A 547 28.55 23.04 19.04
CA THR A 547 27.50 23.76 19.78
C THR A 547 28.07 25.02 20.43
N GLU A 548 27.23 26.01 20.77
CA GLU A 548 27.68 27.22 21.48
C GLU A 548 28.42 26.90 22.80
N GLU A 549 28.04 25.81 23.48
CA GLU A 549 28.71 25.36 24.70
C GLU A 549 30.14 24.85 24.43
N GLN A 550 30.35 24.17 23.29
CA GLN A 550 31.66 23.69 22.87
C GLN A 550 32.56 24.85 22.43
N LYS A 551 32.01 25.87 21.73
CA LYS A 551 32.73 27.11 21.42
C LYS A 551 33.17 27.85 22.68
N LYS A 552 32.29 27.98 23.68
CA LYS A 552 32.63 28.63 24.95
C LYS A 552 33.74 27.89 25.72
N LYS A 553 33.74 26.55 25.68
CA LYS A 553 34.80 25.71 26.28
C LYS A 553 36.13 25.87 25.53
N GLN A 554 36.08 25.97 24.21
CA GLN A 554 37.24 26.23 23.36
C GLN A 554 37.84 27.62 23.63
N ASP A 555 37.00 28.67 23.70
CA ASP A 555 37.44 30.03 24.02
C ASP A 555 38.04 30.14 25.44
N THR A 556 37.43 29.45 26.42
CA THR A 556 37.96 29.38 27.78
C THR A 556 39.32 28.68 27.81
N PHE A 557 39.47 27.57 27.08
CA PHE A 557 40.73 26.86 26.96
C PHE A 557 41.83 27.75 26.36
N TYR A 558 41.51 28.52 25.32
CA TYR A 558 42.45 29.48 24.72
C TYR A 558 42.85 30.59 25.67
N ALA A 559 41.91 31.09 26.48
CA ALA A 559 42.21 32.11 27.48
C ALA A 559 43.10 31.59 28.61
N GLU A 560 42.89 30.36 29.07
CA GLU A 560 43.60 29.75 30.23
C GLU A 560 44.96 29.13 29.90
N ASN A 561 45.23 28.89 28.61
CA ASN A 561 46.43 28.21 28.14
C ASN A 561 47.17 29.01 27.05
N LYS A 562 47.10 30.34 27.13
CA LYS A 562 47.92 31.22 26.29
C LYS A 562 49.40 30.90 26.46
N ASP A 563 50.04 30.61 25.34
CA ASP A 563 51.44 30.26 25.35
C ASP A 563 52.33 31.39 25.89
N GLY A 564 53.25 31.06 26.80
CA GLY A 564 54.17 32.02 27.40
C GLY A 564 53.66 32.78 28.63
N GLU A 565 52.37 32.72 29.00
CA GLU A 565 51.88 33.29 30.26
C GLU A 565 52.28 32.45 31.48
N ASP A 566 52.29 31.12 31.34
CA ASP A 566 52.81 30.17 32.34
C ASP A 566 54.09 29.50 31.82
N PRO A 567 55.28 29.86 32.34
CA PRO A 567 56.54 29.29 31.91
C PRO A 567 56.64 27.77 32.12
N MET A 568 55.98 27.23 33.16
CA MET A 568 56.03 25.80 33.48
C MET A 568 55.17 24.99 32.50
N LYS A 569 53.97 25.47 32.17
CA LYS A 569 53.11 24.84 31.13
C LYS A 569 53.73 24.94 29.74
N THR A 570 54.30 26.09 29.40
CA THR A 570 55.02 26.31 28.13
C THR A 570 56.20 25.34 28.00
N MET A 571 56.99 25.20 29.07
CA MET A 571 58.10 24.24 29.11
C MET A 571 57.60 22.79 29.00
N MET A 572 56.55 22.40 29.74
CA MET A 572 55.96 21.07 29.65
C MET A 572 55.47 20.76 28.23
N MET A 573 54.74 21.68 27.60
CA MET A 573 54.26 21.53 26.23
C MET A 573 55.43 21.39 25.25
N SER A 574 56.48 22.22 25.40
CA SER A 574 57.69 22.13 24.56
C SER A 574 58.42 20.79 24.71
N MET A 575 58.42 20.17 25.90
CA MET A 575 58.97 18.82 26.13
C MET A 575 58.14 17.74 25.43
N TYR A 576 56.80 17.83 25.48
CA TYR A 576 55.94 16.90 24.75
C TYR A 576 56.11 17.04 23.23
N MET A 577 56.23 18.27 22.74
CA MET A 577 56.50 18.54 21.32
C MET A 577 57.87 18.04 20.89
N LEU A 578 58.90 18.15 21.73
CA LEU A 578 60.21 17.56 21.48
C LEU A 578 60.11 16.02 21.37
N GLY A 579 59.36 15.38 22.26
CA GLY A 579 59.09 13.95 22.17
C GLY A 579 58.23 13.54 20.97
N ALA A 580 57.45 14.45 20.40
CA ALA A 580 56.74 14.23 19.13
C ALA A 580 57.69 14.37 17.93
N LEU A 581 58.55 15.40 17.92
CA LEU A 581 59.60 15.59 16.91
C LEU A 581 60.54 14.38 16.83
N GLU A 582 60.93 13.82 17.98
CA GLU A 582 61.74 12.60 18.05
C GLU A 582 61.02 11.38 17.48
N TYR A 583 59.72 11.27 17.71
CA TYR A 583 58.93 10.14 17.22
C TYR A 583 58.74 10.19 15.70
N PHE A 584 58.52 11.38 15.14
CA PHE A 584 58.33 11.57 13.70
C PHE A 584 59.65 11.68 12.92
N ASP A 585 60.81 11.66 13.58
CA ASP A 585 62.09 11.78 12.91
C ASP A 585 62.35 10.58 11.98
N GLY A 586 62.56 10.87 10.69
CA GLY A 586 62.78 9.85 9.66
C GLY A 586 61.50 9.15 9.15
N MET A 587 60.31 9.54 9.61
CA MET A 587 59.02 9.01 9.13
C MET A 587 58.59 9.70 7.82
N ASP A 588 57.91 8.97 6.93
CA ASP A 588 57.43 9.54 5.66
C ASP A 588 56.32 10.59 5.89
N LYS A 589 56.29 11.64 5.05
CA LYS A 589 55.33 12.73 5.19
C LYS A 589 53.87 12.24 5.10
N MET A 590 53.59 11.20 4.31
CA MET A 590 52.26 10.60 4.17
C MET A 590 51.84 9.82 5.43
N GLU A 591 52.80 9.17 6.10
CA GLU A 591 52.55 8.47 7.37
C GLU A 591 52.30 9.45 8.51
N ILE A 592 53.08 10.54 8.60
CA ILE A 592 52.84 11.63 9.56
C ILE A 592 51.46 12.25 9.30
N LYS A 593 51.09 12.46 8.04
CA LYS A 593 49.78 12.97 7.62
C LYS A 593 48.64 12.04 8.08
N LYS A 594 48.80 10.72 7.93
CA LYS A 594 47.82 9.73 8.43
C LYS A 594 47.64 9.84 9.95
N ILE A 595 48.73 9.92 10.71
CA ILE A 595 48.69 10.08 12.17
C ILE A 595 48.01 11.39 12.58
N ALA A 596 48.28 12.48 11.84
CA ALA A 596 47.66 13.79 12.07
C ALA A 596 46.12 13.72 11.95
N PHE A 597 45.60 13.03 10.93
CA PHE A 597 44.16 12.82 10.75
C PHE A 597 43.56 11.86 11.77
N GLU A 598 44.26 10.80 12.17
CA GLU A 598 43.78 9.91 13.25
C GLU A 598 43.61 10.67 14.57
N ILE A 599 44.55 11.55 14.90
CA ILE A 599 44.44 12.39 16.09
C ILE A 599 43.31 13.44 15.93
N ALA A 600 43.12 14.01 14.72
CA ALA A 600 41.99 14.90 14.43
C ALA A 600 40.64 14.21 14.67
N MET A 601 40.51 12.94 14.24
CA MET A 601 39.31 12.13 14.44
C MET A 601 39.03 11.88 15.92
N ILE A 602 40.07 11.63 16.74
CA ILE A 602 39.92 11.55 18.20
C ILE A 602 39.44 12.92 18.76
N GLY A 603 39.92 14.02 18.18
CA GLY A 603 39.55 15.40 18.50
C GLY A 603 38.08 15.75 18.28
N THR A 604 37.36 15.08 17.38
CA THR A 604 35.93 15.34 17.09
C THR A 604 35.01 15.17 18.30
N THR A 605 35.44 14.39 19.29
CA THR A 605 34.71 14.17 20.56
C THR A 605 35.15 15.11 21.70
N GLY A 606 36.12 15.99 21.42
CA GLY A 606 36.77 16.88 22.39
C GLY A 606 37.95 16.22 23.11
N ILE A 607 39.10 16.91 23.13
CA ILE A 607 40.28 16.50 23.90
C ILE A 607 40.33 17.30 25.20
N SER A 608 40.28 16.62 26.35
CA SER A 608 40.46 17.25 27.66
C SER A 608 41.96 17.35 27.96
N PRO A 609 42.55 18.56 28.06
CA PRO A 609 44.00 18.75 28.22
C PRO A 609 44.55 18.12 29.50
N ASP A 610 43.81 18.23 30.61
CA ASP A 610 44.22 17.77 31.94
C ASP A 610 44.04 16.25 32.15
N LYS A 611 43.47 15.54 31.18
CA LYS A 611 43.33 14.09 31.23
C LYS A 611 44.72 13.45 31.21
N LYS A 612 45.09 12.73 32.27
CA LYS A 612 46.44 12.17 32.43
C LYS A 612 46.75 10.98 31.52
N SER A 613 45.74 10.20 31.12
CA SER A 613 45.88 9.05 30.21
C SER A 613 44.52 8.65 29.63
N GLY A 614 44.50 7.77 28.64
CA GLY A 614 43.28 7.20 28.06
C GLY A 614 42.94 7.68 26.65
N TYR A 615 43.91 8.22 25.91
CA TYR A 615 43.80 8.44 24.47
C TYR A 615 44.77 7.50 23.73
N LYS A 616 44.27 6.75 22.76
CA LYS A 616 45.07 5.78 21.99
C LYS A 616 44.98 6.12 20.52
N VAL A 617 46.14 6.23 19.86
CA VAL A 617 46.24 6.48 18.42
C VAL A 617 46.59 5.15 17.76
N PRO A 618 45.74 4.58 16.88
CA PRO A 618 45.98 3.27 16.27
C PRO A 618 47.34 3.17 15.57
N SER A 619 47.75 4.22 14.85
CA SER A 619 49.05 4.27 14.18
C SER A 619 50.25 4.46 15.12
N ILE A 620 50.03 4.64 16.44
CA ILE A 620 51.09 4.68 17.47
C ILE A 620 50.80 3.58 18.51
N PRO A 621 51.01 2.30 18.16
CA PRO A 621 50.62 1.18 19.01
C PRO A 621 51.42 1.16 20.32
N GLY A 622 50.76 0.77 21.41
CA GLY A 622 51.39 0.60 22.72
C GLY A 622 51.59 1.89 23.52
N LYS A 623 51.23 3.06 22.97
CA LYS A 623 51.30 4.35 23.67
C LYS A 623 49.91 4.80 24.13
N ASP A 624 49.83 5.17 25.41
CA ASP A 624 48.64 5.78 26.01
C ASP A 624 48.94 7.25 26.26
N PHE A 625 48.15 8.14 25.67
CA PHE A 625 48.38 9.58 25.67
C PHE A 625 47.53 10.27 26.74
N GLY A 626 48.14 11.22 27.44
CA GLY A 626 47.41 12.29 28.14
C GLY A 626 46.96 13.40 27.17
N GLY A 627 46.09 14.30 27.63
CA GLY A 627 45.50 15.37 26.82
C GLY A 627 46.54 16.31 26.20
N TYR A 628 47.36 16.96 27.02
CA TYR A 628 48.46 17.82 26.53
C TYR A 628 49.46 17.07 25.64
N GLN A 629 49.71 15.78 25.93
CA GLN A 629 50.63 14.98 25.13
C GLN A 629 50.05 14.66 23.75
N LEU A 630 48.74 14.36 23.67
CA LEU A 630 48.04 14.14 22.42
C LEU A 630 47.97 15.44 21.60
N LEU A 631 47.68 16.58 22.25
CA LEU A 631 47.67 17.90 21.61
C LEU A 631 49.04 18.31 21.07
N ALA A 632 50.12 17.96 21.78
CA ALA A 632 51.49 18.17 21.28
C ALA A 632 51.76 17.32 20.03
N TYR A 633 51.39 16.03 20.05
CA TYR A 633 51.54 15.14 18.88
C TYR A 633 50.69 15.62 17.70
N TYR A 634 49.48 16.11 17.99
CA TYR A 634 48.62 16.75 17.00
C TYR A 634 49.33 17.94 16.36
N TYR A 635 49.67 18.96 17.16
CA TYR A 635 50.32 20.18 16.67
C TYR A 635 51.60 19.88 15.86
N VAL A 636 52.48 19.02 16.37
CA VAL A 636 53.75 18.67 15.68
C VAL A 636 53.50 17.88 14.39
N SER A 637 52.57 16.93 14.38
CA SER A 637 52.26 16.18 13.15
C SER A 637 51.74 17.09 12.04
N TRP A 638 50.89 18.07 12.36
CA TRP A 638 50.45 19.08 11.41
C TRP A 638 51.57 20.03 11.00
N ALA A 639 52.41 20.47 11.94
CA ALA A 639 53.55 21.32 11.62
C ALA A 639 54.57 20.66 10.67
N LEU A 640 54.70 19.33 10.71
CA LEU A 640 55.60 18.57 9.83
C LEU A 640 54.94 18.16 8.51
N ALA A 641 53.69 17.70 8.54
CA ALA A 641 53.03 17.12 7.36
C ALA A 641 52.17 18.11 6.58
N ILE A 642 51.60 19.13 7.23
CA ILE A 642 50.66 20.09 6.64
C ILE A 642 50.91 21.49 7.24
N PRO A 643 52.14 22.05 7.14
CA PRO A 643 52.51 23.29 7.81
C PRO A 643 51.63 24.49 7.41
N GLU A 644 51.12 24.51 6.18
CA GLU A 644 50.18 25.50 5.67
C GLU A 644 48.87 25.58 6.48
N MET A 645 48.45 24.48 7.11
CA MET A 645 47.24 24.39 7.93
C MET A 645 47.50 24.49 9.43
N LEU A 646 48.75 24.70 9.86
CA LEU A 646 49.08 24.75 11.28
C LEU A 646 48.36 25.91 11.98
N ALA A 647 48.28 27.06 11.32
CA ALA A 647 47.61 28.26 11.84
C ALA A 647 46.09 28.05 12.00
N SER A 648 45.46 27.24 11.14
CA SER A 648 44.01 26.99 11.21
C SER A 648 43.59 26.09 12.38
N LEU A 649 44.53 25.43 13.06
CA LEU A 649 44.24 24.66 14.27
C LEU A 649 43.88 25.55 15.47
N ASN A 650 44.19 26.86 15.41
CA ASN A 650 43.99 27.84 16.49
C ASN A 650 44.58 27.44 17.86
N LEU A 651 45.49 26.48 17.92
CA LEU A 651 46.10 26.03 19.17
C LEU A 651 47.13 27.04 19.69
N PRO A 652 47.11 27.43 20.98
CA PRO A 652 47.96 28.47 21.51
C PRO A 652 49.33 27.90 21.94
N PHE A 653 50.08 27.29 21.01
CA PHE A 653 51.33 26.57 21.33
C PHE A 653 52.56 27.00 20.51
N ASP A 654 52.54 28.20 19.91
CA ASP A 654 53.62 28.69 19.04
C ASP A 654 54.96 28.93 19.76
N ASN A 655 54.94 29.45 21.01
CA ASN A 655 56.14 29.64 21.82
C ASN A 655 56.73 28.31 22.28
N ALA A 656 55.89 27.37 22.71
CA ALA A 656 56.27 26.01 23.06
C ALA A 656 56.86 25.27 21.85
N TRP A 657 56.29 25.46 20.66
CA TRP A 657 56.80 24.93 19.41
C TRP A 657 58.17 25.51 19.06
N ALA A 658 58.33 26.84 19.12
CA ALA A 658 59.61 27.49 18.87
C ALA A 658 60.71 26.99 19.84
N ALA A 659 60.37 26.82 21.12
CA ALA A 659 61.28 26.25 22.11
C ALA A 659 61.64 24.79 21.78
N ALA A 660 60.65 23.96 21.42
CA ALA A 660 60.87 22.58 21.01
C ALA A 660 61.79 22.46 19.78
N GLN A 661 61.59 23.32 18.77
CA GLN A 661 62.45 23.39 17.59
C GLN A 661 63.90 23.78 17.94
N GLN A 662 64.10 24.73 18.86
CA GLN A 662 65.45 25.10 19.30
C GLN A 662 66.15 23.94 20.02
N MET A 663 65.43 23.24 20.89
CA MET A 663 65.94 22.06 21.60
C MET A 663 66.27 20.92 20.63
N TRP A 664 65.40 20.69 19.64
CA TRP A 664 65.61 19.70 18.59
C TRP A 664 66.83 20.03 17.72
N LYS A 665 66.99 21.29 17.28
CA LYS A 665 68.17 21.74 16.53
C LYS A 665 69.47 21.56 17.32
N LYS A 666 69.48 21.86 18.63
CA LYS A 666 70.64 21.61 19.50
C LYS A 666 70.93 20.11 19.65
N LYS A 667 69.91 19.27 19.68
CA LYS A 667 70.05 17.81 19.78
C LYS A 667 70.59 17.19 18.49
N LYS A 668 70.06 17.58 17.32
CA LYS A 668 70.55 17.14 16.00
C LYS A 668 71.91 17.73 15.60
N GLY A 669 72.27 18.91 16.09
CA GLY A 669 73.59 19.50 15.87
C GLY A 669 74.71 18.90 16.73
N ASN A 670 74.36 18.10 17.74
CA ASN A 670 75.28 17.38 18.65
C ASN A 670 75.28 15.85 18.42
N GLN A 671 74.55 15.36 17.42
CA GLN A 671 74.57 13.97 16.90
C GLN A 671 75.30 13.95 15.57
#